data_AF-A0A9Q0P808-F1
#
_entry.id   AF-A0A9Q0P808-F1
#
_cell.length_a   1.000
_cell.length_b   1.000
_cell.length_c   1.000
_cell.angle_alpha   90.00
_cell.angle_beta   90.00
_cell.angle_gamma   90.00
#
_symmetry.space_group_name_H-M   'P 1'
#
loop_
_entity.id
_entity.type
_entity.pdbx_description
1 polymer ?
#
loop_
_entity_poly.entity_id
_entity_poly.type
_entity_poly.pdbx_seq_one_letter_code
_entity_poly.pdbx_strand_id
1 'polypeptide(L)'
;MAAEFVGGSILAAVIEVLAKRLSTPEILGFFKSHKLNGGVLEKMEETLNTLNGLLDDAEEKQITRPAVKKWLDDARHAVYEAEDLMEVIDYERLRSKDKAASRRVQNRARNLFRILDPDNKRIKEMEAELQKIYEKLERLVKHKGDLRHIEGNGGGRPLSEKTTPVVDESHVYGREADKEAIMEYLLTQNNTNGSNVGVIPIVGMGGVGKTTLAQLIYNDKRVEECFELKAWVWASQQFDVTRIIDDILKKINGGTCGSKEPDESLMEENFASSLSWMENRALGLEGENSCTLPERTRHLSITSTLHDGVSKIFPRIHGVKHLRTLSPLTYVGGIDSEVLNGMLTNLKHLRMLSLYRWSYKSSQLPNSIGNLKHLRHLDLSQTLIERLPENVSSLYYLQTLLLRECRHLIELPSNISNLDSLQHLDIEGTNLKEMPPKMGKLTKLRTLQYYVVGKESGSSMKELGKLSCIRKKLSIRNLRDVANAQDALDADLKGKKKIERLKLIWDGNMDNTQQERDVLEKLEPSENVKQLAITGYGGTMFPGWFGNSSFSNMVALKLSGCKNCFSLPPLGQLSCLEELQIKGFDEVRAVSSEFYGSDSLMEKPFKSLKILKFKGMKKWKEWNTDVAGAFPHLAKLLIAEAPLLTEINVSGGSNGRINASLDLLPQVSTLTVKHCLNLESLRSGERSLPALRHLTVRNCSNLVSLPKGGIAAKDLRSLVLEGCLYLKSLPENMHSLLPSLEDLQLRSLPEIFWERCGVFRRGDFAHLLLQPIQIKRLGNLKSVDCKGFHHLTSLSKLSIESCPMLESISEQALPSSIEYLHLRALESLDCIGLQQITSLRKLKIWGCPKLASLQGLPSSLECLQLWDQQDWDYKELHHFTSLRTLMIKSPKLEFLPENMLPSSIESLEIWNLEDLECKGLRHLTSLRNLHISSSPMLEFVPGEGTALLPCVSYNLRSQKS
;
A
#
# COMPACT_ATOMS: atom_id res chain seq x y z
N MET A 1 2.08 21.80 34.09
CA MET A 1 1.17 22.96 33.96
C MET A 1 -0.01 22.68 33.03
N ALA A 2 0.06 22.70 31.69
CA ALA A 2 -1.14 22.44 30.84
C ALA A 2 -1.71 20.99 30.94
N ALA A 3 -0.86 19.99 31.14
CA ALA A 3 -1.29 18.59 31.32
C ALA A 3 -1.94 18.29 32.69
N GLU A 4 -1.99 19.27 33.61
CA GLU A 4 -2.56 19.09 34.96
C GLU A 4 -4.02 19.57 35.06
N PHE A 5 -4.49 20.41 34.12
CA PHE A 5 -5.85 20.98 34.09
C PHE A 5 -6.83 20.21 33.18
N VAL A 6 -6.33 19.35 32.28
CA VAL A 6 -7.14 18.39 31.48
C VAL A 6 -7.50 17.15 32.31
N GLY A 7 -6.85 16.97 33.46
CA GLY A 7 -6.92 15.76 34.26
C GLY A 7 -8.24 15.55 35.00
N GLY A 8 -8.94 16.61 35.42
CA GLY A 8 -10.19 16.44 36.17
C GLY A 8 -11.47 16.78 35.40
N SER A 9 -11.42 17.40 34.21
CA SER A 9 -12.52 17.31 33.24
C SER A 9 -12.79 15.86 32.79
N ILE A 10 -11.73 15.05 32.65
CA ILE A 10 -11.82 13.61 32.41
C ILE A 10 -12.35 12.87 33.66
N LEU A 11 -11.93 13.27 34.86
CA LEU A 11 -12.37 12.61 36.10
C LEU A 11 -13.86 12.88 36.35
N ALA A 12 -14.32 14.12 36.16
CA ALA A 12 -15.72 14.49 36.26
C ALA A 12 -16.59 13.71 35.27
N ALA A 13 -16.15 13.59 34.01
CA ALA A 13 -16.84 12.77 33.01
C ALA A 13 -16.91 11.28 33.40
N VAL A 14 -15.84 10.73 34.00
CA VAL A 14 -15.83 9.35 34.49
C VAL A 14 -16.77 9.18 35.68
N ILE A 15 -16.80 10.13 36.62
CA ILE A 15 -17.72 10.12 37.76
C ILE A 15 -19.17 10.15 37.28
N GLU A 16 -19.51 11.03 36.34
CA GLU A 16 -20.86 11.16 35.81
C GLU A 16 -21.33 9.86 35.12
N VAL A 17 -20.45 9.26 34.29
CA VAL A 17 -20.73 7.98 33.64
C VAL A 17 -20.90 6.86 34.67
N LEU A 18 -20.09 6.85 35.73
CA LEU A 18 -20.18 5.85 36.80
C LEU A 18 -21.45 6.00 37.64
N ALA A 19 -21.77 7.21 38.07
CA ALA A 19 -22.98 7.53 38.82
C ALA A 19 -24.21 7.07 38.02
N LYS A 20 -24.30 7.47 36.75
CA LYS A 20 -25.39 7.05 35.86
C LYS A 20 -25.46 5.53 35.67
N ARG A 21 -24.32 4.83 35.64
CA ARG A 21 -24.28 3.37 35.53
C ARG A 21 -24.82 2.69 36.79
N LEU A 22 -24.44 3.16 37.98
CA LEU A 22 -24.88 2.59 39.26
C LEU A 22 -26.41 2.57 39.39
N SER A 23 -27.10 3.56 38.83
CA SER A 23 -28.56 3.68 38.83
C SER A 23 -29.27 2.93 37.69
N THR A 24 -28.55 2.19 36.84
CA THR A 24 -29.18 1.48 35.70
C THR A 24 -30.09 0.33 36.18
N PRO A 25 -31.29 0.14 35.57
CA PRO A 25 -32.21 -0.93 35.95
C PRO A 25 -31.59 -2.32 35.88
N GLU A 26 -30.65 -2.54 34.96
CA GLU A 26 -29.98 -3.83 34.80
C GLU A 26 -29.01 -4.15 35.94
N ILE A 27 -28.30 -3.15 36.48
CA ILE A 27 -27.40 -3.34 37.63
C ILE A 27 -28.22 -3.52 38.91
N LEU A 28 -29.23 -2.68 39.12
CA LEU A 28 -30.16 -2.82 40.24
C LEU A 28 -30.86 -4.19 40.23
N GLY A 29 -31.28 -4.65 39.05
CA GLY A 29 -31.86 -5.98 38.85
C GLY A 29 -30.88 -7.11 39.14
N PHE A 30 -29.60 -6.97 38.76
CA PHE A 30 -28.56 -7.95 39.08
C PHE A 30 -28.35 -8.09 40.60
N PHE A 31 -28.24 -6.97 41.33
CA PHE A 31 -28.09 -6.98 42.79
C PHE A 31 -29.31 -7.57 43.50
N LYS A 32 -30.52 -7.19 43.06
CA LYS A 32 -31.78 -7.77 43.57
C LYS A 32 -31.85 -9.28 43.34
N SER A 33 -31.52 -9.74 42.14
CA SER A 33 -31.57 -11.18 41.79
C SER A 33 -30.61 -12.06 42.58
N HIS A 34 -29.53 -11.48 43.11
CA HIS A 34 -28.53 -12.17 43.94
C HIS A 34 -28.65 -11.85 45.44
N LYS A 35 -29.70 -11.14 45.88
CA LYS A 35 -29.95 -10.75 47.28
C LYS A 35 -28.82 -9.91 47.92
N LEU A 36 -28.18 -9.04 47.13
CA LEU A 36 -27.13 -8.13 47.60
C LEU A 36 -27.72 -6.83 48.15
N ASN A 37 -26.97 -6.13 48.99
CA ASN A 37 -27.37 -4.86 49.60
C ASN A 37 -27.34 -3.71 48.58
N GLY A 38 -28.48 -3.44 47.95
CA GLY A 38 -28.64 -2.32 47.00
C GLY A 38 -28.38 -0.93 47.61
N GLY A 39 -28.47 -0.79 48.95
CA GLY A 39 -28.23 0.49 49.62
C GLY A 39 -26.78 1.00 49.53
N VAL A 40 -25.83 0.13 49.19
CA VAL A 40 -24.43 0.54 48.93
C VAL A 40 -24.31 1.29 47.61
N LEU A 41 -25.09 0.91 46.58
CA LEU A 41 -25.06 1.55 45.26
C LEU A 41 -25.59 2.99 45.34
N GLU A 42 -26.71 3.20 46.02
CA GLU A 42 -27.33 4.52 46.21
C GLU A 42 -26.41 5.47 46.98
N LYS A 43 -25.82 5.00 48.09
CA LYS A 43 -24.85 5.78 48.88
C LYS A 43 -23.58 6.12 48.09
N MET A 44 -23.12 5.20 47.26
CA MET A 44 -21.95 5.40 46.42
C MET A 44 -22.21 6.41 45.30
N GLU A 45 -23.39 6.38 44.68
CA GLU A 45 -23.84 7.41 43.74
C GLU A 45 -23.89 8.81 44.38
N GLU A 46 -24.48 8.93 45.57
CA GLU A 46 -24.55 10.20 46.32
C GLU A 46 -23.15 10.74 46.67
N THR A 47 -22.25 9.84 47.09
CA THR A 47 -20.86 10.19 47.41
C THR A 47 -20.08 10.63 46.17
N LEU A 48 -20.29 9.96 45.02
CA LEU A 48 -19.67 10.31 43.74
C LEU A 48 -20.16 11.68 43.23
N ASN A 49 -21.45 11.97 43.33
CA ASN A 49 -22.01 13.28 42.98
C ASN A 49 -21.45 14.39 43.87
N THR A 50 -21.31 14.12 45.18
CA THR A 50 -20.69 15.05 46.13
C THR A 50 -19.22 15.29 45.80
N LEU A 51 -18.48 14.25 45.40
CA LEU A 51 -17.10 14.36 44.97
C LEU A 51 -16.97 15.18 43.68
N ASN A 52 -17.89 14.99 42.72
CA ASN A 52 -17.90 15.73 41.45
C ASN A 52 -18.01 17.25 41.67
N GLY A 53 -18.88 17.67 42.59
CA GLY A 53 -19.03 19.09 42.96
C GLY A 53 -17.80 19.72 43.65
N LEU A 54 -16.81 18.91 44.04
CA LEU A 54 -15.57 19.37 44.67
C LEU A 54 -14.36 19.36 43.71
N LEU A 55 -14.50 18.80 42.51
CA LEU A 55 -13.38 18.63 41.58
C LEU A 55 -12.85 19.95 41.02
N ASP A 56 -13.74 20.85 40.60
CA ASP A 56 -13.36 22.12 39.97
C ASP A 56 -12.47 22.98 40.91
N ASP A 57 -12.84 23.09 42.18
CA ASP A 57 -12.07 23.83 43.20
C ASP A 57 -10.75 23.11 43.58
N ALA A 58 -10.76 21.78 43.66
CA ALA A 58 -9.57 20.99 43.95
C ALA A 58 -8.55 21.04 42.80
N GLU A 59 -9.01 21.08 41.54
CA GLU A 59 -8.16 21.20 40.36
C GLU A 59 -7.45 22.55 40.28
N GLU A 60 -8.13 23.65 40.63
CA GLU A 60 -7.53 24.97 40.69
C GLU A 60 -6.43 25.04 41.78
N LYS A 61 -6.69 24.41 42.94
CA LYS A 61 -5.80 24.47 44.11
C LYS A 61 -4.67 23.44 44.10
N GLN A 62 -4.69 22.42 43.24
CA GLN A 62 -3.63 21.41 43.16
C GLN A 62 -2.26 21.99 42.75
N ILE A 63 -2.27 23.13 42.03
CA ILE A 63 -1.09 23.80 41.49
C ILE A 63 -0.28 24.48 42.60
N THR A 64 -0.99 25.05 43.58
CA THR A 64 -0.39 25.81 44.69
C THR A 64 -0.24 24.97 45.96
N ARG A 65 -1.01 23.89 46.12
CA ARG A 65 -1.06 23.08 47.35
C ARG A 65 -0.77 21.60 47.09
N PRO A 66 0.43 21.10 47.47
CA PRO A 66 0.79 19.69 47.31
C PRO A 66 -0.15 18.71 48.03
N ALA A 67 -0.76 19.12 49.15
CA ALA A 67 -1.75 18.32 49.87
C ALA A 67 -3.04 18.10 49.07
N VAL A 68 -3.49 19.12 48.31
CA VAL A 68 -4.65 19.03 47.42
C VAL A 68 -4.34 18.14 46.22
N LYS A 69 -3.12 18.24 45.66
CA LYS A 69 -2.65 17.33 44.61
C LYS A 69 -2.67 15.87 45.05
N LYS A 70 -2.18 15.57 46.27
CA LYS A 70 -2.24 14.22 46.85
C LYS A 70 -3.67 13.73 47.05
N TRP A 71 -4.55 14.59 47.58
CA TRP A 71 -5.98 14.26 47.74
C TRP A 71 -6.66 13.96 46.40
N LEU A 72 -6.42 14.80 45.38
CA LEU A 72 -6.97 14.63 44.03
C LEU A 72 -6.43 13.36 43.35
N ASP A 73 -5.17 13.02 43.57
CA ASP A 73 -4.57 11.76 43.12
C ASP A 73 -5.24 10.53 43.78
N ASP A 74 -5.55 10.61 45.07
CA ASP A 74 -6.21 9.53 45.81
C ASP A 74 -7.69 9.41 45.45
N ALA A 75 -8.40 10.52 45.24
CA ALA A 75 -9.77 10.56 44.74
C ALA A 75 -9.87 9.97 43.33
N ARG A 76 -9.00 10.43 42.42
CA ARG A 76 -8.86 9.89 41.07
C ARG A 76 -8.63 8.39 41.08
N HIS A 77 -7.73 7.92 41.93
CA HIS A 77 -7.44 6.50 42.06
C HIS A 77 -8.65 5.69 42.56
N ALA A 78 -9.37 6.17 43.57
CA ALA A 78 -10.56 5.49 44.11
C ALA A 78 -11.73 5.45 43.12
N VAL A 79 -11.98 6.54 42.38
CA VAL A 79 -12.99 6.58 41.31
C VAL A 79 -12.66 5.57 40.23
N TYR A 80 -11.39 5.42 39.89
CA TYR A 80 -11.01 4.42 38.91
C TYR A 80 -11.07 2.98 39.42
N GLU A 81 -10.81 2.72 40.71
CA GLU A 81 -11.07 1.40 41.31
C GLU A 81 -12.57 1.07 41.24
N ALA A 82 -13.44 2.06 41.48
CA ALA A 82 -14.88 1.91 41.29
C ALA A 82 -15.23 1.59 39.83
N GLU A 83 -14.63 2.30 38.87
CA GLU A 83 -14.81 2.03 37.44
C GLU A 83 -14.44 0.60 37.08
N ASP A 84 -13.26 0.16 37.53
CA ASP A 84 -12.72 -1.17 37.25
C ASP A 84 -13.64 -2.26 37.84
N LEU A 85 -14.14 -2.10 39.07
CA LEU A 85 -15.06 -3.05 39.70
C LEU A 85 -16.43 -3.08 39.01
N MET A 86 -16.94 -1.92 38.58
CA MET A 86 -18.20 -1.85 37.84
C MET A 86 -18.14 -2.61 36.51
N GLU A 87 -17.01 -2.56 35.81
CA GLU A 87 -16.84 -3.37 34.60
C GLU A 87 -16.82 -4.89 34.91
N VAL A 88 -16.32 -5.30 36.09
CA VAL A 88 -16.34 -6.73 36.52
C VAL A 88 -17.76 -7.18 36.80
N ILE A 89 -18.56 -6.33 37.45
CA ILE A 89 -19.99 -6.56 37.70
C ILE A 89 -20.74 -6.76 36.39
N ASP A 90 -20.56 -5.84 35.43
CA ASP A 90 -21.23 -5.95 34.14
C ASP A 90 -20.77 -7.20 33.35
N TYR A 91 -19.49 -7.59 33.44
CA TYR A 91 -18.99 -8.82 32.84
C TYR A 91 -19.70 -10.07 33.37
N GLU A 92 -19.76 -10.25 34.69
CA GLU A 92 -20.41 -11.43 35.29
C GLU A 92 -21.93 -11.43 35.03
N ARG A 93 -22.54 -10.24 34.87
CA ARG A 93 -23.92 -10.10 34.39
C ARG A 93 -24.09 -10.65 32.96
N LEU A 94 -23.18 -10.37 32.03
CA LEU A 94 -23.23 -10.92 30.66
C LEU A 94 -22.98 -12.43 30.66
N ARG A 95 -21.96 -12.89 31.40
CA ARG A 95 -21.63 -14.31 31.52
C ARG A 95 -22.75 -15.15 32.15
N SER A 96 -23.46 -14.63 33.14
CA SER A 96 -24.59 -15.33 33.79
C SER A 96 -25.81 -15.45 32.87
N LYS A 97 -26.07 -14.47 31.99
CA LYS A 97 -27.11 -14.57 30.94
C LYS A 97 -26.81 -15.70 29.95
N ASP A 98 -25.57 -15.82 29.51
CA ASP A 98 -25.13 -16.85 28.56
C ASP A 98 -25.20 -18.26 29.19
N LYS A 99 -24.72 -18.42 30.43
CA LYS A 99 -24.89 -19.66 31.22
C LYS A 99 -26.36 -20.02 31.42
N ALA A 100 -27.25 -19.05 31.69
CA ALA A 100 -28.68 -19.31 31.87
C ALA A 100 -29.36 -19.76 30.56
N ALA A 101 -28.95 -19.20 29.41
CA ALA A 101 -29.42 -19.65 28.09
C ALA A 101 -28.95 -21.08 27.77
N SER A 102 -27.69 -21.41 28.09
CA SER A 102 -27.15 -22.76 27.90
C SER A 102 -27.75 -23.79 28.87
N ARG A 103 -28.07 -23.39 30.12
CA ARG A 103 -28.73 -24.24 31.13
C ARG A 103 -30.20 -24.55 30.78
N ARG A 104 -30.91 -23.70 30.02
CA ARG A 104 -32.29 -24.00 29.58
C ARG A 104 -32.37 -25.17 28.58
N VAL A 105 -31.25 -25.55 27.96
CA VAL A 105 -31.14 -26.72 27.08
C VAL A 105 -30.85 -28.02 27.86
N GLN A 106 -30.43 -27.94 29.13
CA GLN A 106 -30.16 -29.09 30.00
C GLN A 106 -31.16 -29.12 31.18
N ASN A 107 -32.18 -29.97 31.09
CA ASN A 107 -33.40 -29.95 31.90
C ASN A 107 -33.28 -30.28 33.42
N ARG A 108 -34.29 -29.78 34.15
CA ARG A 108 -34.95 -30.29 35.38
C ARG A 108 -34.16 -31.23 36.31
N ALA A 109 -33.27 -30.69 37.12
CA ALA A 109 -33.00 -31.13 38.50
C ALA A 109 -31.81 -30.31 39.04
N ARG A 110 -32.03 -29.33 39.94
CA ARG A 110 -30.95 -28.74 40.79
C ARG A 110 -31.43 -27.69 41.80
N ASN A 111 -32.62 -27.85 42.39
CA ASN A 111 -33.06 -26.95 43.47
C ASN A 111 -32.30 -27.13 44.79
N LEU A 112 -31.41 -28.12 44.91
CA LEU A 112 -30.70 -28.45 46.16
C LEU A 112 -29.20 -28.02 46.20
N PHE A 113 -28.61 -27.55 45.10
CA PHE A 113 -27.18 -27.17 45.06
C PHE A 113 -26.91 -25.65 45.01
N ARG A 114 -27.94 -24.80 45.17
CA ARG A 114 -27.78 -23.32 45.14
C ARG A 114 -26.90 -22.76 46.29
N ILE A 115 -26.64 -23.55 47.33
CA ILE A 115 -25.90 -23.13 48.53
C ILE A 115 -24.38 -23.30 48.35
N LEU A 116 -23.92 -24.06 47.36
CA LEU A 116 -22.50 -24.35 47.08
C LEU A 116 -22.03 -23.85 45.70
N ASP A 117 -22.74 -22.89 45.08
CA ASP A 117 -22.36 -22.36 43.77
C ASP A 117 -21.14 -21.41 43.92
N PRO A 118 -19.95 -21.72 43.34
CA PRO A 118 -18.79 -20.83 43.37
C PRO A 118 -19.08 -19.46 42.75
N ASP A 119 -20.09 -19.33 41.90
CA ASP A 119 -20.56 -18.05 41.36
C ASP A 119 -21.14 -17.14 42.48
N ASN A 120 -21.75 -17.70 43.54
CA ASN A 120 -22.32 -16.91 44.65
C ASN A 120 -21.24 -16.39 45.61
N LYS A 121 -20.09 -17.08 45.70
CA LYS A 121 -18.92 -16.61 46.47
C LYS A 121 -18.29 -15.38 45.83
N ARG A 122 -18.06 -15.42 44.50
CA ARG A 122 -17.52 -14.26 43.75
C ARG A 122 -18.39 -13.02 43.84
N ILE A 123 -19.71 -13.20 43.75
CA ILE A 123 -20.65 -12.08 43.80
C ILE A 123 -20.64 -11.40 45.17
N LYS A 124 -20.50 -12.17 46.27
CA LYS A 124 -20.30 -11.61 47.62
C LYS A 124 -18.94 -10.94 47.81
N GLU A 125 -17.88 -11.47 47.20
CA GLU A 125 -16.56 -10.83 47.20
C GLU A 125 -16.62 -9.46 46.51
N MET A 126 -17.33 -9.36 45.38
CA MET A 126 -17.53 -8.09 44.66
C MET A 126 -18.33 -7.06 45.48
N GLU A 127 -19.34 -7.50 46.24
CA GLU A 127 -20.08 -6.63 47.17
C GLU A 127 -19.16 -6.09 48.28
N ALA A 128 -18.29 -6.92 48.84
CA ALA A 128 -17.32 -6.50 49.86
C ALA A 128 -16.28 -5.51 49.30
N GLU A 129 -15.79 -5.72 48.08
CA GLU A 129 -14.89 -4.78 47.41
C GLU A 129 -15.57 -3.44 47.11
N LEU A 130 -16.83 -3.47 46.67
CA LEU A 130 -17.62 -2.26 46.43
C LEU A 130 -17.78 -1.45 47.71
N GLN A 131 -18.11 -2.12 48.83
CA GLN A 131 -18.22 -1.51 50.15
C GLN A 131 -16.91 -0.85 50.59
N LYS A 132 -15.77 -1.52 50.36
CA LYS A 132 -14.44 -0.99 50.69
C LYS A 132 -14.09 0.27 49.88
N ILE A 133 -14.43 0.30 48.59
CA ILE A 133 -14.23 1.46 47.73
C ILE A 133 -15.13 2.61 48.18
N TYR A 134 -16.40 2.33 48.48
CA TYR A 134 -17.33 3.30 49.07
C TYR A 134 -16.74 3.94 50.34
N GLU A 135 -16.25 3.14 51.30
CA GLU A 135 -15.64 3.66 52.54
C GLU A 135 -14.37 4.51 52.27
N LYS A 136 -13.62 4.22 51.21
CA LYS A 136 -12.46 5.01 50.79
C LYS A 136 -12.90 6.37 50.22
N LEU A 137 -13.90 6.38 49.35
CA LEU A 137 -14.48 7.60 48.78
C LEU A 137 -15.15 8.45 49.88
N GLU A 138 -15.91 7.83 50.78
CA GLU A 138 -16.57 8.53 51.89
C GLU A 138 -15.55 9.16 52.85
N ARG A 139 -14.44 8.46 53.14
CA ARG A 139 -13.33 9.04 53.93
C ARG A 139 -12.71 10.26 53.23
N LEU A 140 -12.51 10.22 51.92
CA LEU A 140 -11.96 11.34 51.16
C LEU A 140 -12.89 12.56 51.17
N VAL A 141 -14.21 12.32 51.07
CA VAL A 141 -15.22 13.38 51.19
C VAL A 141 -15.31 13.93 52.62
N LYS A 142 -15.12 13.10 53.66
CA LYS A 142 -15.14 13.53 55.07
C LYS A 142 -13.87 14.31 55.49
N HIS A 143 -12.69 13.91 55.03
CA HIS A 143 -11.41 14.57 55.35
C HIS A 143 -11.20 15.91 54.61
N LYS A 144 -12.19 16.38 53.85
CA LYS A 144 -12.14 17.70 53.18
C LYS A 144 -12.06 18.87 54.18
N GLY A 145 -12.57 18.70 55.41
CA GLY A 145 -12.64 19.74 56.43
C GLY A 145 -11.28 20.16 57.02
N ASP A 146 -10.27 19.30 56.90
CA ASP A 146 -8.90 19.58 57.40
C ASP A 146 -8.04 20.34 56.36
N LEU A 147 -8.49 20.41 55.10
CA LEU A 147 -7.91 21.24 54.03
C LEU A 147 -8.52 22.66 54.09
N ARG A 148 -8.40 23.34 55.23
CA ARG A 148 -9.13 24.59 55.52
C ARG A 148 -8.95 25.65 54.41
N HIS A 149 -10.09 26.14 53.94
CA HIS A 149 -10.37 27.07 52.83
C HIS A 149 -10.63 26.44 51.45
N ILE A 150 -11.71 25.67 51.37
CA ILE A 150 -12.56 25.53 50.18
C ILE A 150 -13.88 26.26 50.49
N GLU A 151 -13.87 27.58 50.44
CA GLU A 151 -15.07 28.41 50.30
C GLU A 151 -14.66 29.84 49.89
N GLY A 152 -15.21 30.28 48.75
CA GLY A 152 -15.43 31.64 48.25
C GLY A 152 -14.36 32.73 48.44
N ASN A 153 -13.72 33.15 47.35
CA ASN A 153 -13.89 34.53 46.85
C ASN A 153 -13.40 34.63 45.39
N GLY A 154 -14.22 35.20 44.51
CA GLY A 154 -13.85 35.46 43.13
C GLY A 154 -12.66 36.43 43.05
N GLY A 155 -11.59 36.02 42.38
CA GLY A 155 -10.41 36.85 42.23
C GLY A 155 -9.50 36.35 41.11
N GLY A 156 -9.70 36.90 39.92
CA GLY A 156 -8.69 37.10 38.88
C GLY A 156 -7.96 35.87 38.34
N ARG A 157 -8.35 35.46 37.12
CA ARG A 157 -7.54 34.63 36.22
C ARG A 157 -6.06 35.08 36.23
N PRO A 158 -5.07 34.18 36.39
CA PRO A 158 -3.78 34.42 35.78
C PRO A 158 -3.97 34.24 34.27
N LEU A 159 -3.88 35.33 33.51
CA LEU A 159 -3.79 35.22 32.06
C LEU A 159 -2.57 34.33 31.72
N SER A 160 -2.83 33.15 31.17
CA SER A 160 -1.84 32.43 30.38
C SER A 160 -1.48 33.33 29.19
N GLU A 161 -0.26 33.86 29.17
CA GLU A 161 0.18 34.81 28.16
C GLU A 161 0.04 34.22 26.74
N LYS A 162 -0.54 35.00 25.83
CA LYS A 162 -0.63 34.65 24.41
C LYS A 162 0.78 34.53 23.84
N THR A 163 1.11 33.45 23.15
CA THR A 163 2.41 33.34 22.47
C THR A 163 2.37 34.16 21.18
N THR A 164 3.26 35.15 21.06
CA THR A 164 3.47 35.93 19.84
C THR A 164 4.59 35.32 19.00
N PRO A 165 4.67 35.59 17.69
CA PRO A 165 5.81 35.13 16.88
C PRO A 165 7.10 35.93 17.17
N VAL A 166 7.04 37.01 17.93
CA VAL A 166 8.18 37.90 18.19
C VAL A 166 9.10 37.29 19.24
N VAL A 167 10.39 37.22 18.92
CA VAL A 167 11.44 36.76 19.84
C VAL A 167 12.57 37.79 19.86
N ASP A 168 13.15 38.03 21.03
CA ASP A 168 14.39 38.80 21.17
C ASP A 168 15.57 37.84 21.03
N GLU A 169 16.24 37.89 19.87
CA GLU A 169 17.34 36.98 19.51
C GLU A 169 18.58 37.16 20.41
N SER A 170 18.72 38.30 21.07
CA SER A 170 19.90 38.60 21.91
C SER A 170 20.00 37.74 23.18
N HIS A 171 18.91 37.06 23.57
CA HIS A 171 18.83 36.21 24.76
C HIS A 171 18.79 34.71 24.44
N VAL A 172 19.01 34.30 23.18
CA VAL A 172 19.01 32.89 22.77
C VAL A 172 20.44 32.37 22.63
N TYR A 173 20.78 31.32 23.38
CA TYR A 173 22.11 30.71 23.37
C TYR A 173 22.05 29.21 23.01
N GLY A 174 22.99 28.76 22.16
CA GLY A 174 23.27 27.33 21.95
C GLY A 174 22.23 26.52 21.18
N ARG A 175 21.34 27.16 20.41
CA ARG A 175 20.27 26.51 19.63
C ARG A 175 20.46 26.50 18.11
N GLU A 176 21.63 26.95 17.63
CA GLU A 176 21.88 27.09 16.19
C GLU A 176 21.90 25.74 15.45
N ALA A 177 22.46 24.70 16.07
CA ALA A 177 22.47 23.36 15.48
C ALA A 177 21.06 22.76 15.34
N ASP A 178 20.20 22.95 16.36
CA ASP A 178 18.80 22.51 16.35
C ASP A 178 18.00 23.27 15.27
N LYS A 179 18.26 24.58 15.13
CA LYS A 179 17.66 25.43 14.10
C LYS A 179 18.05 24.98 12.69
N GLU A 180 19.35 24.76 12.42
CA GLU A 180 19.81 24.33 11.09
C GLU A 180 19.28 22.94 10.70
N ALA A 181 19.19 21.99 11.64
CA ALA A 181 18.63 20.67 11.35
C ALA A 181 17.16 20.72 10.91
N ILE A 182 16.35 21.59 11.53
CA ILE A 182 14.95 21.79 11.13
C ILE A 182 14.85 22.55 9.81
N MET A 183 15.74 23.51 9.56
CA MET A 183 15.80 24.26 8.31
C MET A 183 16.16 23.36 7.11
N GLU A 184 17.11 22.44 7.26
CA GLU A 184 17.44 21.45 6.22
C GLU A 184 16.23 20.59 5.86
N TYR A 185 15.45 20.16 6.86
CA TYR A 185 14.22 19.40 6.65
C TYR A 185 13.12 20.21 5.96
N LEU A 186 12.94 21.49 6.33
CA LEU A 186 11.96 22.38 5.70
C LEU A 186 12.29 22.68 4.23
N LEU A 187 13.57 22.88 3.90
CA LEU A 187 14.01 23.26 2.56
C LEU A 187 14.08 22.08 1.57
N THR A 188 14.27 20.85 2.06
CA THR A 188 14.36 19.65 1.21
C THR A 188 13.00 19.14 0.71
N GLN A 189 11.88 19.50 1.35
CA GLN A 189 10.54 19.06 0.95
C GLN A 189 9.98 19.74 -0.30
N ASN A 190 10.56 20.87 -0.74
CA ASN A 190 10.09 21.59 -1.93
C ASN A 190 10.37 20.86 -3.27
N ASN A 191 11.11 19.73 -3.26
CA ASN A 191 11.46 18.96 -4.46
C ASN A 191 10.64 17.66 -4.66
N THR A 192 9.59 17.42 -3.86
CA THR A 192 8.74 16.21 -4.02
C THR A 192 7.32 16.56 -4.48
N ASN A 193 6.90 15.95 -5.59
CA ASN A 193 5.59 16.09 -6.21
C ASN A 193 4.43 16.00 -5.19
N GLY A 194 3.52 16.98 -5.27
CA GLY A 194 2.51 17.29 -4.27
C GLY A 194 1.60 16.14 -3.84
N SER A 195 1.47 15.99 -2.52
CA SER A 195 0.26 15.57 -1.77
C SER A 195 0.52 15.24 -0.30
N ASN A 196 1.76 15.39 0.22
CA ASN A 196 2.03 15.21 1.65
C ASN A 196 2.21 16.56 2.36
N VAL A 197 1.40 16.80 3.39
CA VAL A 197 1.59 17.91 4.34
C VAL A 197 2.77 17.55 5.26
N GLY A 198 3.83 18.33 5.25
CA GLY A 198 4.97 18.17 6.16
C GLY A 198 4.60 18.62 7.58
N VAL A 199 4.73 17.73 8.56
CA VAL A 199 4.46 18.04 9.98
C VAL A 199 5.75 17.85 10.78
N ILE A 200 6.19 18.91 11.47
CA ILE A 200 7.41 18.90 12.29
C ILE A 200 7.04 19.06 13.78
N PRO A 201 7.06 17.98 14.57
CA PRO A 201 6.77 18.05 16.00
C PRO A 201 8.00 18.51 16.80
N ILE A 202 7.91 19.65 17.50
CA ILE A 202 8.92 20.10 18.48
C ILE A 202 8.46 19.67 19.88
N VAL A 203 9.04 18.61 20.43
CA VAL A 203 8.60 17.98 21.68
C VAL A 203 9.66 18.15 22.78
N GLY A 204 9.20 18.40 24.02
CA GLY A 204 10.08 18.61 25.15
C GLY A 204 9.35 19.16 26.38
N MET A 205 10.00 19.14 27.54
CA MET A 205 9.40 19.59 28.80
C MET A 205 8.98 21.08 28.76
N GLY A 206 7.98 21.47 29.56
CA GLY A 206 7.55 22.87 29.66
C GLY A 206 8.73 23.78 30.05
N GLY A 207 8.87 24.95 29.40
CA GLY A 207 9.96 25.89 29.67
C GLY A 207 11.30 25.61 28.98
N VAL A 208 11.47 24.50 28.25
CA VAL A 208 12.75 24.13 27.60
C VAL A 208 13.12 25.00 26.36
N GLY A 209 12.30 26.00 26.02
CA GLY A 209 12.53 26.89 24.87
C GLY A 209 11.94 26.41 23.54
N LYS A 210 10.95 25.50 23.53
CA LYS A 210 10.29 25.02 22.29
C LYS A 210 9.69 26.15 21.45
N THR A 211 8.91 27.00 22.11
CA THR A 211 8.24 28.14 21.46
C THR A 211 9.29 29.12 20.93
N THR A 212 10.36 29.35 21.67
CA THR A 212 11.52 30.16 21.26
C THR A 212 12.21 29.60 20.01
N LEU A 213 12.46 28.29 19.96
CA LEU A 213 13.01 27.63 18.77
C LEU A 213 12.08 27.76 17.55
N ALA A 214 10.78 27.56 17.75
CA ALA A 214 9.78 27.73 16.69
C ALA A 214 9.71 29.19 16.20
N GLN A 215 9.83 30.18 17.09
CA GLN A 215 9.88 31.60 16.74
C GLN A 215 11.13 31.95 15.91
N LEU A 216 12.30 31.40 16.26
CA LEU A 216 13.55 31.61 15.52
C LEU A 216 13.50 31.06 14.10
N ILE A 217 12.83 29.92 13.92
CA ILE A 217 12.62 29.32 12.60
C ILE A 217 11.58 30.14 11.81
N TYR A 218 10.46 30.50 12.44
CA TYR A 218 9.38 31.26 11.81
C TYR A 218 9.81 32.66 11.31
N ASN A 219 10.74 33.31 12.01
CA ASN A 219 11.29 34.62 11.64
C ASN A 219 12.58 34.54 10.81
N ASP A 220 13.08 33.35 10.47
CA ASP A 220 14.27 33.21 9.63
C ASP A 220 13.97 33.67 8.20
N LYS A 221 14.87 34.49 7.63
CA LYS A 221 14.70 35.07 6.29
C LYS A 221 14.51 33.99 5.20
N ARG A 222 15.15 32.83 5.34
CA ARG A 222 15.01 31.73 4.37
C ARG A 222 13.59 31.15 4.35
N VAL A 223 12.88 31.16 5.49
CA VAL A 223 11.48 30.71 5.57
C VAL A 223 10.56 31.74 4.94
N GLU A 224 10.84 33.03 5.10
CA GLU A 224 10.08 34.11 4.47
C GLU A 224 10.21 34.11 2.93
N GLU A 225 11.36 33.68 2.40
CA GLU A 225 11.57 33.52 0.95
C GLU A 225 10.93 32.25 0.37
N CYS A 226 10.75 31.19 1.18
CA CYS A 226 10.25 29.89 0.71
C CYS A 226 8.74 29.71 0.84
N PHE A 227 8.05 30.45 1.71
CA PHE A 227 6.62 30.27 1.99
C PHE A 227 5.83 31.55 1.70
N GLU A 228 4.92 31.49 0.72
CA GLU A 228 4.05 32.61 0.34
C GLU A 228 3.14 33.08 1.49
N LEU A 229 2.74 32.15 2.36
CA LEU A 229 1.84 32.41 3.49
C LEU A 229 2.39 31.76 4.76
N LYS A 230 2.50 32.54 5.84
CA LYS A 230 2.89 32.06 7.17
C LYS A 230 1.89 32.52 8.23
N ALA A 231 1.40 31.60 9.06
CA ALA A 231 0.46 31.93 10.14
C ALA A 231 0.97 31.38 11.48
N TRP A 232 1.01 32.25 12.50
CA TRP A 232 1.30 31.86 13.88
C TRP A 232 0.01 31.79 14.69
N VAL A 233 -0.45 30.62 15.10
CA VAL A 233 -1.68 30.48 15.89
C VAL A 233 -1.39 29.81 17.22
N TRP A 234 -1.88 30.42 18.28
CA TRP A 234 -1.79 29.90 19.63
C TRP A 234 -3.07 29.14 19.95
N ALA A 235 -2.94 27.85 20.29
CA ALA A 235 -4.02 27.08 20.84
C ALA A 235 -4.05 27.26 22.36
N SER A 236 -5.14 27.85 22.89
CA SER A 236 -5.34 27.99 24.33
C SER A 236 -5.67 26.65 25.01
N GLN A 237 -5.52 26.59 26.33
CA GLN A 237 -5.93 25.42 27.13
C GLN A 237 -7.42 25.08 26.97
N GLN A 238 -8.27 26.06 26.65
CA GLN A 238 -9.60 25.82 26.11
C GLN A 238 -9.47 25.64 24.58
N PHE A 239 -9.53 24.39 24.14
CA PHE A 239 -9.41 24.04 22.73
C PHE A 239 -10.77 24.23 22.05
N ASP A 240 -10.84 25.21 21.16
CA ASP A 240 -12.01 25.54 20.37
C ASP A 240 -11.56 25.53 18.90
N VAL A 241 -12.01 24.52 18.16
CA VAL A 241 -11.63 24.27 16.77
C VAL A 241 -12.08 25.44 15.90
N THR A 242 -13.30 25.92 16.12
CA THR A 242 -13.91 27.02 15.35
C THR A 242 -13.12 28.31 15.55
N ARG A 243 -12.70 28.61 16.79
CA ARG A 243 -11.82 29.75 17.10
C ARG A 243 -10.46 29.65 16.43
N ILE A 244 -9.84 28.46 16.45
CA ILE A 244 -8.51 28.25 15.84
C ILE A 244 -8.59 28.40 14.32
N ILE A 245 -9.61 27.81 13.68
CA ILE A 245 -9.85 27.96 12.24
C ILE A 245 -10.08 29.44 11.90
N ASP A 246 -10.89 30.16 12.67
CA ASP A 246 -11.10 31.60 12.50
C ASP A 246 -9.81 32.41 12.63
N ASP A 247 -8.95 32.09 13.59
CA ASP A 247 -7.67 32.78 13.79
C ASP A 247 -6.67 32.48 12.66
N ILE A 248 -6.66 31.24 12.14
CA ILE A 248 -5.88 30.87 10.94
C ILE A 248 -6.40 31.65 9.72
N LEU A 249 -7.71 31.62 9.48
CA LEU A 249 -8.34 32.31 8.36
C LEU A 249 -8.15 33.82 8.41
N LYS A 250 -8.24 34.45 9.60
CA LYS A 250 -7.96 35.89 9.77
C LYS A 250 -6.52 36.26 9.46
N LYS A 251 -5.56 35.39 9.79
CA LYS A 251 -4.14 35.63 9.52
C LYS A 251 -3.75 35.38 8.06
N ILE A 252 -4.49 34.51 7.36
CA ILE A 252 -4.30 34.24 5.94
C ILE A 252 -5.04 35.27 5.06
N ASN A 253 -6.25 35.70 5.45
CA ASN A 253 -7.12 36.57 4.66
C ASN A 253 -6.93 38.07 4.95
N GLY A 254 -5.70 38.55 4.96
CA GLY A 254 -5.39 40.00 5.00
C GLY A 254 -5.94 40.83 3.82
N GLY A 255 -6.75 40.25 2.93
CA GLY A 255 -7.47 40.94 1.85
C GLY A 255 -8.76 40.21 1.46
N THR A 256 -9.90 40.87 1.73
CA THR A 256 -11.24 40.76 1.10
C THR A 256 -11.96 39.40 0.99
N CYS A 257 -13.05 39.31 1.77
CA CYS A 257 -14.44 38.92 1.44
C CYS A 257 -14.77 37.54 0.82
N GLY A 258 -15.56 36.75 1.57
CA GLY A 258 -16.87 36.26 1.09
C GLY A 258 -16.96 34.85 0.49
N SER A 259 -17.60 33.95 1.26
CA SER A 259 -18.32 32.72 0.86
C SER A 259 -17.54 31.42 0.59
N LYS A 260 -17.67 30.47 1.53
CA LYS A 260 -18.31 29.14 1.41
C LYS A 260 -17.78 28.23 2.53
N GLU A 261 -18.68 27.74 3.38
CA GLU A 261 -18.40 26.75 4.43
C GLU A 261 -17.83 25.45 3.82
N PRO A 262 -16.70 24.92 4.33
CA PRO A 262 -16.26 23.56 4.05
C PRO A 262 -16.95 22.55 4.99
N ASP A 263 -17.28 21.40 4.44
CA ASP A 263 -17.94 20.24 5.07
C ASP A 263 -17.18 19.72 6.32
N GLU A 264 -17.69 20.06 7.51
CA GLU A 264 -17.11 19.78 8.84
C GLU A 264 -17.05 18.27 9.19
N SER A 265 -17.75 17.41 8.46
CA SER A 265 -17.97 16.01 8.86
C SER A 265 -16.80 15.03 8.60
N LEU A 266 -15.92 15.33 7.63
CA LEU A 266 -14.85 14.42 7.19
C LEU A 266 -13.48 14.70 7.83
N MET A 267 -13.28 15.90 8.38
CA MET A 267 -12.05 16.25 9.10
C MET A 267 -12.12 15.84 10.58
N GLU A 268 -13.27 15.94 11.24
CA GLU A 268 -13.42 15.56 12.65
C GLU A 268 -13.16 14.08 12.92
N GLU A 269 -13.63 13.15 12.08
CA GLU A 269 -13.43 11.71 12.31
C GLU A 269 -11.96 11.27 12.14
N ASN A 270 -11.21 11.88 11.23
CA ASN A 270 -9.82 11.50 10.94
C ASN A 270 -8.80 12.22 11.85
N PHE A 271 -9.07 13.47 12.25
CA PHE A 271 -8.24 14.20 13.20
C PHE A 271 -8.50 13.78 14.66
N ALA A 272 -9.75 13.51 15.08
CA ALA A 272 -10.04 13.08 16.45
C ALA A 272 -9.47 11.68 16.75
N SER A 273 -9.49 10.78 15.75
CA SER A 273 -8.83 9.47 15.83
C SER A 273 -7.31 9.60 15.97
N SER A 274 -6.74 10.67 15.41
CA SER A 274 -5.30 10.96 15.41
C SER A 274 -4.85 11.89 16.55
N LEU A 275 -5.75 12.41 17.38
CA LEU A 275 -5.40 13.27 18.53
C LEU A 275 -5.70 12.58 19.87
N SER A 276 -6.67 11.66 19.90
CA SER A 276 -6.97 10.80 21.05
C SER A 276 -5.76 9.99 21.57
N TRP A 277 -4.78 9.70 20.70
CA TRP A 277 -3.56 8.97 21.08
C TRP A 277 -2.42 9.86 21.61
N MET A 278 -2.44 11.18 21.36
CA MET A 278 -1.36 12.09 21.77
C MET A 278 -1.51 12.62 23.20
N GLU A 279 -2.72 12.61 23.77
CA GLU A 279 -3.00 13.27 25.05
C GLU A 279 -2.91 12.37 26.29
N ASN A 280 -2.75 11.06 26.12
CA ASN A 280 -2.63 10.14 27.27
C ASN A 280 -1.15 9.86 27.55
N ARG A 281 -0.69 10.18 28.77
CA ARG A 281 0.67 9.93 29.29
C ARG A 281 1.19 8.53 28.87
N ALA A 282 1.88 8.45 27.74
CA ALA A 282 2.61 7.28 27.30
C ALA A 282 4.03 7.42 27.85
N LEU A 283 4.41 6.54 28.78
CA LEU A 283 5.81 6.36 29.15
C LEU A 283 6.49 5.60 28.01
N GLY A 284 7.18 6.32 27.12
CA GLY A 284 8.15 5.72 26.20
C GLY A 284 9.39 5.32 26.99
N LEU A 285 9.70 4.02 27.03
CA LEU A 285 10.96 3.53 27.59
C LEU A 285 12.03 3.60 26.50
N GLU A 286 12.80 4.69 26.48
CA GLU A 286 14.04 4.80 25.70
C GLU A 286 15.24 4.54 26.62
N GLY A 287 16.06 3.55 26.27
CA GLY A 287 17.39 3.34 26.86
C GLY A 287 17.49 2.30 27.99
N GLU A 288 18.72 1.79 28.17
CA GLU A 288 19.09 0.72 29.10
C GLU A 288 19.05 1.12 30.60
N ASN A 289 18.63 2.34 30.95
CA ASN A 289 18.65 2.81 32.33
C ASN A 289 17.40 2.42 33.14
N SER A 290 17.63 2.12 34.42
CA SER A 290 16.70 1.50 35.37
C SER A 290 15.55 2.43 35.80
N CYS A 291 14.45 2.45 35.04
CA CYS A 291 13.20 3.09 35.49
C CYS A 291 12.16 2.03 35.90
N THR A 292 11.76 2.04 37.18
CA THR A 292 10.61 1.27 37.69
C THR A 292 9.31 1.94 37.27
N LEU A 293 8.39 1.20 36.64
CA LEU A 293 7.09 1.73 36.25
C LEU A 293 6.23 1.98 37.51
N PRO A 294 5.57 3.15 37.64
CA PRO A 294 4.63 3.40 38.73
C PRO A 294 3.48 2.39 38.74
N GLU A 295 3.10 1.86 39.91
CA GLU A 295 1.97 0.90 40.04
C GLU A 295 0.63 1.45 39.49
N ARG A 296 0.47 2.79 39.51
CA ARG A 296 -0.72 3.50 39.01
C ARG A 296 -0.72 3.70 37.48
N THR A 297 0.23 3.15 36.73
CA THR A 297 0.33 3.30 35.27
C THR A 297 -0.83 2.59 34.55
N ARG A 298 -1.45 3.28 33.58
CA ARG A 298 -2.66 2.81 32.87
C ARG A 298 -2.47 2.62 31.38
N HIS A 299 -1.59 3.40 30.77
CA HIS A 299 -1.30 3.33 29.35
C HIS A 299 0.19 3.15 29.18
N LEU A 300 0.58 2.06 28.54
CA LEU A 300 1.97 1.74 28.24
C LEU A 300 2.09 1.52 26.75
N SER A 301 3.02 2.25 26.15
CA SER A 301 3.38 2.06 24.77
C SER A 301 4.87 1.75 24.67
N ILE A 302 5.22 0.73 23.88
CA ILE A 302 6.59 0.21 23.83
C ILE A 302 7.18 0.50 22.46
N THR A 303 8.20 1.36 22.40
CA THR A 303 9.03 1.64 21.23
C THR A 303 10.39 0.96 21.42
N SER A 304 10.51 -0.32 21.08
CA SER A 304 11.80 -1.02 21.11
C SER A 304 12.38 -1.13 19.70
N THR A 305 13.62 -0.68 19.51
CA THR A 305 14.40 -0.85 18.26
C THR A 305 15.30 -2.08 18.28
N LEU A 306 15.30 -2.88 19.36
CA LEU A 306 16.24 -3.99 19.54
C LEU A 306 15.54 -5.34 19.80
N HIS A 307 16.08 -6.38 19.17
CA HIS A 307 15.60 -7.77 19.19
C HIS A 307 15.56 -8.42 20.59
N ASP A 308 16.22 -7.83 21.61
CA ASP A 308 16.39 -8.39 22.97
C ASP A 308 15.65 -7.62 24.09
N GLY A 309 14.89 -6.56 23.76
CA GLY A 309 14.38 -5.63 24.78
C GLY A 309 13.20 -6.14 25.64
N VAL A 310 12.29 -6.94 25.08
CA VAL A 310 10.96 -7.14 25.72
C VAL A 310 10.99 -8.17 26.84
N SER A 311 11.86 -9.19 26.76
CA SER A 311 12.10 -10.12 27.86
C SER A 311 12.62 -9.41 29.13
N LYS A 312 13.40 -8.33 28.96
CA LYS A 312 13.88 -7.47 30.05
C LYS A 312 12.83 -6.49 30.58
N ILE A 313 11.84 -6.11 29.75
CA ILE A 313 10.73 -5.23 30.13
C ILE A 313 9.65 -6.01 30.90
N PHE A 314 9.47 -7.30 30.63
CA PHE A 314 8.39 -8.09 31.22
C PHE A 314 8.38 -8.14 32.77
N PRO A 315 9.51 -8.39 33.47
CA PRO A 315 9.54 -8.30 34.94
C PRO A 315 9.10 -6.93 35.47
N ARG A 316 9.26 -5.87 34.67
CA ARG A 316 8.88 -4.49 35.03
C ARG A 316 7.37 -4.23 34.86
N ILE A 317 6.70 -4.95 33.94
CA ILE A 317 5.25 -4.84 33.72
C ILE A 317 4.45 -5.65 34.75
N HIS A 318 5.04 -6.72 35.32
CA HIS A 318 4.38 -7.58 36.32
C HIS A 318 3.81 -6.82 37.53
N GLY A 319 4.42 -5.70 37.92
CA GLY A 319 3.95 -4.84 39.02
C GLY A 319 2.77 -3.92 38.67
N VAL A 320 2.45 -3.73 37.39
CA VAL A 320 1.50 -2.71 36.91
C VAL A 320 0.10 -3.31 36.71
N LYS A 321 -0.60 -3.57 37.81
CA LYS A 321 -1.91 -4.27 37.79
C LYS A 321 -3.03 -3.48 37.13
N HIS A 322 -2.96 -2.14 37.12
CA HIS A 322 -4.01 -1.25 36.62
C HIS A 322 -3.87 -0.86 35.13
N LEU A 323 -3.06 -1.61 34.37
CA LEU A 323 -2.83 -1.29 32.96
C LEU A 323 -4.10 -1.52 32.12
N ARG A 324 -4.51 -0.49 31.37
CA ARG A 324 -5.68 -0.45 30.47
C ARG A 324 -5.28 -0.55 29.00
N THR A 325 -4.09 -0.06 28.64
CA THR A 325 -3.59 -0.10 27.26
C THR A 325 -2.17 -0.61 27.21
N LEU A 326 -1.94 -1.62 26.38
CA LEU A 326 -0.62 -2.12 26.03
C LEU A 326 -0.50 -2.19 24.50
N SER A 327 0.32 -1.32 23.94
CA SER A 327 0.57 -1.29 22.50
C SER A 327 2.05 -1.13 22.18
N PRO A 328 2.67 -2.11 21.51
CA PRO A 328 3.98 -1.91 20.93
C PRO A 328 3.86 -1.04 19.67
N LEU A 329 4.63 0.04 19.61
CA LEU A 329 4.74 0.95 18.47
C LEU A 329 5.75 0.45 17.42
N THR A 330 6.57 -0.54 17.77
CA THR A 330 7.61 -1.10 16.89
C THR A 330 7.70 -2.63 17.02
N TYR A 331 8.48 -3.25 16.13
CA TYR A 331 8.70 -4.70 16.09
C TYR A 331 9.10 -5.27 17.46
N VAL A 332 8.25 -6.14 18.01
CA VAL A 332 8.49 -6.83 19.27
C VAL A 332 9.19 -8.16 18.96
N GLY A 333 10.52 -8.16 19.08
CA GLY A 333 11.29 -9.40 19.04
C GLY A 333 10.82 -10.39 20.12
N GLY A 334 10.63 -11.65 19.70
CA GLY A 334 10.61 -12.88 20.50
C GLY A 334 10.10 -12.82 21.96
N ILE A 335 8.85 -12.40 22.22
CA ILE A 335 8.22 -12.71 23.52
C ILE A 335 7.92 -14.21 23.55
N ASP A 336 8.52 -14.91 24.50
CA ASP A 336 8.23 -16.31 24.79
C ASP A 336 6.77 -16.49 25.27
N SER A 337 6.16 -17.63 24.92
CA SER A 337 4.77 -17.94 25.27
C SER A 337 4.55 -17.98 26.78
N GLU A 338 5.53 -18.46 27.57
CA GLU A 338 5.46 -18.47 29.04
C GLU A 338 5.42 -17.06 29.63
N VAL A 339 6.24 -16.16 29.07
CA VAL A 339 6.32 -14.74 29.43
C VAL A 339 5.00 -14.05 29.10
N LEU A 340 4.47 -14.27 27.89
CA LEU A 340 3.17 -13.75 27.50
C LEU A 340 2.05 -14.29 28.42
N ASN A 341 2.08 -15.58 28.75
CA ASN A 341 1.11 -16.20 29.63
C ASN A 341 1.11 -15.57 31.04
N GLY A 342 2.29 -15.35 31.61
CA GLY A 342 2.45 -14.63 32.88
C GLY A 342 1.90 -13.21 32.80
N MET A 343 2.10 -12.52 31.67
CA MET A 343 1.57 -11.17 31.43
C MET A 343 0.05 -11.14 31.46
N LEU A 344 -0.56 -12.00 30.65
CA LEU A 344 -2.02 -12.06 30.47
C LEU A 344 -2.74 -12.46 31.76
N THR A 345 -2.07 -13.20 32.65
CA THR A 345 -2.62 -13.61 33.95
C THR A 345 -2.72 -12.45 34.94
N ASN A 346 -1.82 -11.46 34.84
CA ASN A 346 -1.73 -10.34 35.79
C ASN A 346 -2.48 -9.08 35.35
N LEU A 347 -2.51 -8.76 34.05
CA LEU A 347 -3.05 -7.50 33.52
C LEU A 347 -4.57 -7.51 33.36
N LYS A 348 -5.32 -7.79 34.43
CA LYS A 348 -6.78 -8.05 34.36
C LYS A 348 -7.62 -6.87 33.86
N HIS A 349 -7.14 -5.63 34.01
CA HIS A 349 -7.85 -4.40 33.63
C HIS A 349 -7.58 -3.93 32.19
N LEU A 350 -6.92 -4.76 31.37
CA LEU A 350 -6.54 -4.39 30.02
C LEU A 350 -7.76 -4.27 29.10
N ARG A 351 -7.87 -3.13 28.41
CA ARG A 351 -8.93 -2.79 27.46
C ARG A 351 -8.45 -2.84 26.01
N MET A 352 -7.16 -2.54 25.77
CA MET A 352 -6.54 -2.67 24.46
C MET A 352 -5.21 -3.41 24.58
N LEU A 353 -5.09 -4.47 23.78
CA LEU A 353 -3.88 -5.26 23.61
C LEU A 353 -3.55 -5.34 22.13
N SER A 354 -2.38 -4.84 21.74
CA SER A 354 -1.80 -5.15 20.43
C SER A 354 -0.57 -6.03 20.61
N LEU A 355 -0.53 -7.12 19.87
CA LEU A 355 0.60 -8.02 19.71
C LEU A 355 0.99 -8.08 18.22
N TYR A 356 0.87 -6.95 17.52
CA TYR A 356 1.25 -6.82 16.11
C TYR A 356 2.67 -7.38 15.87
N ARG A 357 2.79 -8.30 14.91
CA ARG A 357 4.06 -9.01 14.58
C ARG A 357 4.68 -9.81 15.74
N TRP A 358 3.88 -10.26 16.71
CA TRP A 358 4.37 -11.10 17.80
C TRP A 358 4.93 -12.46 17.30
N SER A 359 6.25 -12.60 17.53
CA SER A 359 7.14 -13.80 17.50
C SER A 359 7.07 -14.76 16.31
N TYR A 360 8.26 -15.19 15.86
CA TYR A 360 8.48 -16.16 14.78
C TYR A 360 8.69 -17.61 15.26
N LYS A 361 8.68 -17.86 16.59
CA LYS A 361 9.08 -19.16 17.18
C LYS A 361 7.97 -19.96 17.86
N SER A 362 6.81 -19.39 18.17
CA SER A 362 5.69 -20.13 18.80
C SER A 362 4.33 -19.75 18.20
N SER A 363 3.54 -20.75 17.78
CA SER A 363 2.34 -20.58 16.95
C SER A 363 1.00 -20.52 17.70
N GLN A 364 0.99 -20.36 19.03
CA GLN A 364 -0.23 -20.43 19.85
C GLN A 364 -0.34 -19.30 20.88
N LEU A 365 -1.46 -18.56 20.82
CA LEU A 365 -1.83 -17.57 21.83
C LEU A 365 -2.28 -18.28 23.13
N PRO A 366 -1.78 -17.93 24.32
CA PRO A 366 -2.12 -18.61 25.56
C PRO A 366 -3.62 -18.51 25.92
N ASN A 367 -4.18 -19.59 26.49
CA ASN A 367 -5.57 -19.61 26.98
C ASN A 367 -5.88 -18.52 28.03
N SER A 368 -4.84 -18.04 28.73
CA SER A 368 -4.93 -16.94 29.69
C SER A 368 -5.40 -15.62 29.08
N ILE A 369 -5.45 -15.48 27.74
CA ILE A 369 -6.09 -14.33 27.08
C ILE A 369 -7.54 -14.13 27.55
N GLY A 370 -8.26 -15.22 27.87
CA GLY A 370 -9.62 -15.16 28.41
C GLY A 370 -9.73 -14.54 29.80
N ASN A 371 -8.61 -14.33 30.50
CA ASN A 371 -8.59 -13.63 31.78
C ASN A 371 -8.76 -12.11 31.61
N LEU A 372 -8.51 -11.57 30.41
CA LEU A 372 -8.62 -10.14 30.10
C LEU A 372 -10.07 -9.72 29.85
N LYS A 373 -10.92 -9.89 30.85
CA LYS A 373 -12.38 -9.73 30.74
C LYS A 373 -12.84 -8.35 30.23
N HIS A 374 -12.03 -7.31 30.41
CA HIS A 374 -12.32 -5.94 29.98
C HIS A 374 -11.81 -5.59 28.58
N LEU A 375 -11.21 -6.56 27.87
CA LEU A 375 -10.61 -6.32 26.57
C LEU A 375 -11.67 -5.94 25.54
N ARG A 376 -11.47 -4.79 24.90
CA ARG A 376 -12.33 -4.23 23.84
C ARG A 376 -11.63 -4.27 22.47
N HIS A 377 -10.31 -4.23 22.46
CA HIS A 377 -9.51 -4.24 21.24
C HIS A 377 -8.38 -5.26 21.36
N LEU A 378 -8.34 -6.21 20.42
CA LEU A 378 -7.29 -7.20 20.30
C LEU A 378 -6.73 -7.17 18.88
N ASP A 379 -5.45 -6.82 18.75
CA ASP A 379 -4.73 -6.85 17.48
C ASP A 379 -3.65 -7.92 17.51
N LEU A 380 -3.78 -8.91 16.65
CA LEU A 380 -2.82 -10.00 16.43
C LEU A 380 -2.33 -10.00 14.98
N SER A 381 -2.45 -8.88 14.26
CA SER A 381 -2.13 -8.81 12.83
C SER A 381 -0.65 -9.14 12.58
N GLN A 382 -0.38 -9.78 11.44
CA GLN A 382 0.95 -10.23 11.01
C GLN A 382 1.65 -11.16 12.01
N THR A 383 0.88 -11.94 12.77
CA THR A 383 1.41 -13.02 13.62
C THR A 383 1.39 -14.37 12.90
N LEU A 384 2.20 -15.31 13.37
CA LEU A 384 2.25 -16.69 12.85
C LEU A 384 1.28 -17.64 13.60
N ILE A 385 0.24 -17.10 14.22
CA ILE A 385 -0.74 -17.92 14.95
C ILE A 385 -1.46 -18.89 14.00
N GLU A 386 -1.57 -20.14 14.41
CA GLU A 386 -2.30 -21.16 13.65
C GLU A 386 -3.76 -21.23 14.05
N ARG A 387 -4.05 -21.04 15.34
CA ARG A 387 -5.38 -21.13 15.95
C ARG A 387 -5.51 -20.09 17.05
N LEU A 388 -6.71 -19.57 17.24
CA LEU A 388 -7.06 -18.78 18.42
C LEU A 388 -7.63 -19.71 19.50
N PRO A 389 -7.27 -19.53 20.79
CA PRO A 389 -7.81 -20.35 21.86
C PRO A 389 -9.30 -20.07 22.07
N GLU A 390 -10.06 -21.10 22.45
CA GLU A 390 -11.50 -20.99 22.71
C GLU A 390 -11.86 -19.94 23.78
N ASN A 391 -10.92 -19.66 24.68
CA ASN A 391 -11.05 -18.64 25.70
C ASN A 391 -11.19 -17.21 25.15
N VAL A 392 -10.80 -16.91 23.90
CA VAL A 392 -11.10 -15.62 23.25
C VAL A 392 -12.61 -15.36 23.20
N SER A 393 -13.42 -16.43 23.07
CA SER A 393 -14.90 -16.36 23.07
C SER A 393 -15.51 -15.93 24.41
N SER A 394 -14.72 -15.87 25.48
CA SER A 394 -15.16 -15.39 26.80
C SER A 394 -15.00 -13.88 27.00
N LEU A 395 -14.47 -13.17 25.99
CA LEU A 395 -14.22 -11.73 26.02
C LEU A 395 -15.45 -10.93 25.57
N TYR A 396 -16.55 -10.99 26.32
CA TYR A 396 -17.86 -10.43 25.92
C TYR A 396 -17.84 -8.93 25.52
N TYR A 397 -16.86 -8.15 25.98
CA TYR A 397 -16.70 -6.74 25.62
C TYR A 397 -15.87 -6.48 24.36
N LEU A 398 -15.34 -7.52 23.72
CA LEU A 398 -14.48 -7.34 22.55
C LEU A 398 -15.26 -6.67 21.42
N GLN A 399 -14.81 -5.49 21.01
CA GLN A 399 -15.40 -4.67 19.94
C GLN A 399 -14.63 -4.81 18.63
N THR A 400 -13.31 -4.98 18.72
CA THR A 400 -12.41 -5.08 17.58
C THR A 400 -11.46 -6.26 17.73
N LEU A 401 -11.44 -7.12 16.71
CA LEU A 401 -10.51 -8.23 16.56
C LEU A 401 -9.81 -8.12 15.21
N LEU A 402 -8.50 -7.85 15.22
CA LEU A 402 -7.67 -7.73 14.02
C LEU A 402 -6.73 -8.94 13.89
N LEU A 403 -6.86 -9.65 12.77
CA LEU A 403 -6.13 -10.87 12.43
C LEU A 403 -5.54 -10.75 11.01
N ARG A 404 -5.25 -9.52 10.59
CA ARG A 404 -4.84 -9.21 9.23
C ARG A 404 -3.48 -9.83 8.92
N GLU A 405 -3.33 -10.46 7.75
CA GLU A 405 -2.11 -11.13 7.30
C GLU A 405 -1.61 -12.23 8.27
N CYS A 406 -2.49 -12.84 9.07
CA CYS A 406 -2.17 -14.05 9.83
C CYS A 406 -2.22 -15.28 8.90
N ARG A 407 -1.15 -15.46 8.11
CA ARG A 407 -1.09 -16.44 7.00
C ARG A 407 -1.21 -17.90 7.43
N HIS A 408 -0.94 -18.22 8.69
CA HIS A 408 -1.05 -19.58 9.21
C HIS A 408 -2.38 -19.86 9.93
N LEU A 409 -3.22 -18.85 10.13
CA LEU A 409 -4.48 -19.01 10.86
C LEU A 409 -5.46 -19.83 10.02
N ILE A 410 -5.84 -21.01 10.52
CA ILE A 410 -6.70 -21.98 9.82
C ILE A 410 -8.14 -22.03 10.34
N GLU A 411 -8.36 -21.68 11.61
CA GLU A 411 -9.67 -21.73 12.27
C GLU A 411 -9.85 -20.60 13.29
N LEU A 412 -11.09 -20.14 13.46
CA LEU A 412 -11.51 -19.25 14.53
C LEU A 412 -12.20 -20.06 15.64
N PRO A 413 -12.30 -19.52 16.88
CA PRO A 413 -12.96 -20.19 17.99
C PRO A 413 -14.42 -20.51 17.67
N SER A 414 -14.88 -21.72 18.01
CA SER A 414 -16.24 -22.19 17.74
C SER A 414 -17.31 -21.33 18.42
N ASN A 415 -16.99 -20.73 19.57
CA ASN A 415 -17.90 -19.88 20.33
C ASN A 415 -17.71 -18.37 20.09
N ILE A 416 -17.03 -17.95 19.01
CA ILE A 416 -16.83 -16.51 18.72
C ILE A 416 -18.15 -15.73 18.62
N SER A 417 -19.25 -16.42 18.32
CA SER A 417 -20.61 -15.86 18.29
C SER A 417 -21.12 -15.35 19.65
N ASN A 418 -20.39 -15.62 20.75
CA ASN A 418 -20.64 -15.06 22.07
C ASN A 418 -20.17 -13.61 22.22
N LEU A 419 -19.34 -13.10 21.30
CA LEU A 419 -18.80 -11.75 21.33
C LEU A 419 -19.85 -10.72 20.83
N ASP A 420 -20.97 -10.59 21.54
CA ASP A 420 -22.15 -9.79 21.13
C ASP A 420 -21.87 -8.29 20.85
N SER A 421 -20.73 -7.80 21.33
CA SER A 421 -20.29 -6.42 21.23
C SER A 421 -19.29 -6.20 20.09
N LEU A 422 -18.94 -7.25 19.35
CA LEU A 422 -18.00 -7.20 18.23
C LEU A 422 -18.57 -6.36 17.08
N GLN A 423 -17.82 -5.34 16.68
CA GLN A 423 -18.17 -4.41 15.61
C GLN A 423 -17.23 -4.55 14.41
N HIS A 424 -15.97 -4.93 14.65
CA HIS A 424 -14.93 -5.01 13.64
C HIS A 424 -14.20 -6.35 13.74
N LEU A 425 -14.29 -7.15 12.67
CA LEU A 425 -13.53 -8.38 12.50
C LEU A 425 -12.74 -8.28 11.19
N ASP A 426 -11.42 -8.18 11.29
CA ASP A 426 -10.53 -8.19 10.13
C ASP A 426 -9.75 -9.50 10.07
N ILE A 427 -10.01 -10.28 9.02
CA ILE A 427 -9.35 -11.56 8.72
C ILE A 427 -8.73 -11.55 7.31
N GLU A 428 -8.47 -10.36 6.75
CA GLU A 428 -7.82 -10.21 5.45
C GLU A 428 -6.44 -10.90 5.45
N GLY A 429 -6.11 -11.65 4.40
CA GLY A 429 -4.81 -12.33 4.30
C GLY A 429 -4.63 -13.56 5.19
N THR A 430 -5.71 -14.08 5.80
CA THR A 430 -5.73 -15.37 6.52
C THR A 430 -6.00 -16.54 5.58
N ASN A 431 -5.65 -17.75 6.04
CA ASN A 431 -5.93 -19.03 5.38
C ASN A 431 -7.07 -19.79 6.07
N LEU A 432 -8.04 -19.05 6.62
CA LEU A 432 -9.21 -19.60 7.31
C LEU A 432 -9.98 -20.54 6.39
N LYS A 433 -10.28 -21.76 6.87
CA LYS A 433 -11.00 -22.77 6.08
C LYS A 433 -12.49 -22.49 5.98
N GLU A 434 -13.10 -22.05 7.07
CA GLU A 434 -14.52 -21.69 7.15
C GLU A 434 -14.77 -20.74 8.32
N MET A 435 -15.88 -20.01 8.27
CA MET A 435 -16.36 -19.26 9.43
C MET A 435 -16.79 -20.21 10.56
N PRO A 436 -16.73 -19.79 11.84
CA PRO A 436 -17.28 -20.57 12.95
C PRO A 436 -18.82 -20.53 12.95
N PRO A 437 -19.48 -21.43 13.70
CA PRO A 437 -20.93 -21.53 13.68
C PRO A 437 -21.64 -20.33 14.34
N LYS A 438 -22.89 -20.05 13.90
CA LYS A 438 -23.79 -19.04 14.50
C LYS A 438 -23.29 -17.60 14.41
N MET A 439 -22.51 -17.27 13.39
CA MET A 439 -22.03 -15.90 13.15
C MET A 439 -23.15 -14.86 13.08
N GLY A 440 -24.37 -15.25 12.68
CA GLY A 440 -25.51 -14.36 12.62
C GLY A 440 -25.97 -13.77 13.95
N LYS A 441 -25.46 -14.25 15.10
CA LYS A 441 -25.68 -13.61 16.41
C LYS A 441 -24.97 -12.25 16.54
N LEU A 442 -23.92 -12.01 15.76
CA LEU A 442 -23.09 -10.80 15.82
C LEU A 442 -23.76 -9.62 15.09
N THR A 443 -24.97 -9.26 15.50
CA THR A 443 -25.81 -8.27 14.81
C THR A 443 -25.24 -6.84 14.81
N LYS A 444 -24.32 -6.54 15.73
CA LYS A 444 -23.60 -5.25 15.80
C LYS A 444 -22.39 -5.17 14.86
N LEU A 445 -22.07 -6.24 14.13
CA LEU A 445 -20.89 -6.29 13.27
C LEU A 445 -21.05 -5.33 12.09
N ARG A 446 -20.18 -4.32 12.04
CA ARG A 446 -20.16 -3.27 11.02
C ARG A 446 -19.16 -3.58 9.92
N THR A 447 -18.04 -4.20 10.26
CA THR A 447 -16.94 -4.43 9.33
C THR A 447 -16.54 -5.89 9.36
N LEU A 448 -16.80 -6.56 8.24
CA LEU A 448 -16.40 -7.93 7.97
C LEU A 448 -15.95 -8.00 6.51
N GLN A 449 -14.63 -7.87 6.29
CA GLN A 449 -14.10 -7.77 4.92
C GLN A 449 -14.14 -9.10 4.17
N TYR A 450 -14.12 -10.22 4.90
CA TYR A 450 -14.09 -11.57 4.36
C TYR A 450 -15.07 -12.47 5.12
N TYR A 451 -15.81 -13.29 4.38
CA TYR A 451 -16.66 -14.37 4.89
C TYR A 451 -16.29 -15.64 4.15
N VAL A 452 -15.91 -16.69 4.87
CA VAL A 452 -15.50 -17.98 4.27
C VAL A 452 -16.61 -19.00 4.51
N VAL A 453 -17.28 -19.43 3.43
CA VAL A 453 -18.36 -20.42 3.55
C VAL A 453 -17.78 -21.78 3.93
N GLY A 454 -18.41 -22.44 4.91
CA GLY A 454 -18.06 -23.80 5.33
C GLY A 454 -19.02 -24.85 4.80
N LYS A 455 -18.58 -26.11 4.74
CA LYS A 455 -19.44 -27.25 4.39
C LYS A 455 -20.33 -27.66 5.56
N GLU A 456 -19.89 -27.38 6.79
CA GLU A 456 -20.63 -27.71 8.00
C GLU A 456 -21.82 -26.75 8.18
N SER A 457 -22.96 -27.29 8.61
CA SER A 457 -24.26 -26.57 8.64
C SER A 457 -24.25 -25.26 9.45
N GLY A 458 -23.33 -25.14 10.41
CA GLY A 458 -23.20 -23.96 11.26
C GLY A 458 -22.61 -22.73 10.58
N SER A 459 -21.89 -22.90 9.47
CA SER A 459 -21.09 -21.88 8.78
C SER A 459 -21.63 -21.53 7.39
N SER A 460 -22.93 -21.82 7.22
CA SER A 460 -23.70 -21.65 5.99
C SER A 460 -23.92 -20.18 5.62
N MET A 461 -24.38 -19.95 4.40
CA MET A 461 -24.65 -18.60 3.88
C MET A 461 -25.85 -17.93 4.58
N LYS A 462 -26.80 -18.71 5.12
CA LYS A 462 -27.89 -18.24 6.00
C LYS A 462 -27.41 -17.36 7.16
N GLU A 463 -26.25 -17.66 7.74
CA GLU A 463 -25.73 -16.90 8.88
C GLU A 463 -25.27 -15.49 8.46
N LEU A 464 -24.77 -15.33 7.23
CA LEU A 464 -24.44 -14.03 6.65
C LEU A 464 -25.70 -13.17 6.43
N GLY A 465 -26.84 -13.78 6.11
CA GLY A 465 -28.13 -13.11 5.98
C GLY A 465 -28.48 -12.24 7.18
N LYS A 466 -28.30 -12.81 8.39
CA LYS A 466 -28.59 -12.16 9.68
C LYS A 466 -27.69 -10.94 9.97
N LEU A 467 -26.55 -10.80 9.29
CA LEU A 467 -25.61 -9.69 9.46
C LEU A 467 -26.01 -8.49 8.56
N SER A 468 -26.98 -7.70 9.00
CA SER A 468 -27.52 -6.57 8.22
C SER A 468 -26.71 -5.28 8.30
N CYS A 469 -25.84 -5.13 9.30
CA CYS A 469 -25.09 -3.90 9.56
C CYS A 469 -23.75 -3.78 8.80
N ILE A 470 -23.38 -4.79 8.02
CA ILE A 470 -22.11 -4.82 7.26
C ILE A 470 -22.10 -3.68 6.24
N ARG A 471 -20.98 -2.94 6.19
CA ARG A 471 -20.80 -1.78 5.30
C ARG A 471 -19.47 -1.79 4.55
N LYS A 472 -19.42 -1.01 3.46
CA LYS A 472 -18.25 -0.75 2.60
C LYS A 472 -17.81 -1.95 1.75
N LYS A 473 -17.07 -2.91 2.32
CA LYS A 473 -16.41 -4.00 1.56
C LYS A 473 -16.78 -5.36 2.14
N LEU A 474 -17.20 -6.29 1.28
CA LEU A 474 -17.45 -7.69 1.62
C LEU A 474 -16.87 -8.61 0.55
N SER A 475 -16.09 -9.60 0.97
CA SER A 475 -15.57 -10.66 0.10
C SER A 475 -16.05 -12.01 0.60
N ILE A 476 -16.71 -12.79 -0.24
CA ILE A 476 -17.21 -14.12 0.12
C ILE A 476 -16.35 -15.16 -0.60
N ARG A 477 -15.75 -16.06 0.16
CA ARG A 477 -14.87 -17.15 -0.29
C ARG A 477 -15.54 -18.51 -0.16
N ASN A 478 -14.98 -19.51 -0.85
CA ASN A 478 -15.49 -20.88 -0.86
C ASN A 478 -16.95 -21.02 -1.29
N LEU A 479 -17.43 -20.21 -2.25
CA LEU A 479 -18.83 -20.28 -2.71
C LEU A 479 -19.24 -21.62 -3.33
N ARG A 480 -18.28 -22.48 -3.70
CA ARG A 480 -18.54 -23.88 -4.08
C ARG A 480 -19.08 -24.75 -2.96
N ASP A 481 -18.84 -24.38 -1.71
CA ASP A 481 -19.25 -25.15 -0.53
C ASP A 481 -20.68 -24.77 -0.06
N VAL A 482 -21.37 -23.89 -0.81
CA VAL A 482 -22.77 -23.54 -0.58
C VAL A 482 -23.67 -24.73 -0.89
N ALA A 483 -24.44 -25.17 0.11
CA ALA A 483 -25.22 -26.40 0.03
C ALA A 483 -26.29 -26.41 -1.07
N ASN A 484 -26.96 -25.28 -1.30
CA ASN A 484 -27.99 -25.13 -2.32
C ASN A 484 -28.34 -23.65 -2.58
N ALA A 485 -29.14 -23.40 -3.61
CA ALA A 485 -29.58 -22.06 -4.00
C ALA A 485 -30.40 -21.33 -2.91
N GLN A 486 -31.12 -22.05 -2.05
CA GLN A 486 -31.86 -21.42 -0.94
C GLN A 486 -30.90 -20.85 0.11
N ASP A 487 -29.81 -21.53 0.42
CA ASP A 487 -28.77 -21.02 1.34
C ASP A 487 -28.14 -19.72 0.80
N ALA A 488 -27.94 -19.64 -0.52
CA ALA A 488 -27.50 -18.43 -1.20
C ALA A 488 -28.53 -17.29 -1.12
N LEU A 489 -29.82 -17.59 -1.31
CA LEU A 489 -30.91 -16.62 -1.19
C LEU A 489 -31.02 -16.07 0.25
N ASP A 490 -30.88 -16.95 1.24
CA ASP A 490 -30.95 -16.60 2.65
C ASP A 490 -29.78 -15.68 3.09
N ALA A 491 -28.71 -15.55 2.29
CA ALA A 491 -27.63 -14.60 2.54
C ALA A 491 -28.05 -13.12 2.38
N ASP A 492 -29.18 -12.88 1.68
CA ASP A 492 -29.80 -11.57 1.49
C ASP A 492 -28.79 -10.46 1.11
N LEU A 493 -28.02 -10.66 0.03
CA LEU A 493 -27.08 -9.63 -0.45
C LEU A 493 -27.80 -8.39 -0.98
N LYS A 494 -29.04 -8.56 -1.49
CA LYS A 494 -29.91 -7.48 -1.95
C LYS A 494 -30.32 -6.54 -0.82
N GLY A 495 -30.63 -7.07 0.37
CA GLY A 495 -30.96 -6.29 1.56
C GLY A 495 -29.78 -5.50 2.15
N LYS A 496 -28.53 -5.87 1.84
CA LYS A 496 -27.31 -5.25 2.39
C LYS A 496 -26.88 -3.97 1.64
N LYS A 497 -27.75 -2.96 1.67
CA LYS A 497 -27.62 -1.67 0.95
C LYS A 497 -26.36 -0.84 1.25
N LYS A 498 -25.63 -1.14 2.34
CA LYS A 498 -24.42 -0.40 2.76
C LYS A 498 -23.12 -0.96 2.17
N ILE A 499 -23.20 -1.99 1.33
CA ILE A 499 -22.04 -2.60 0.66
C ILE A 499 -21.79 -1.87 -0.66
N GLU A 500 -20.57 -1.36 -0.83
CA GLU A 500 -20.13 -0.67 -2.06
C GLU A 500 -19.17 -1.53 -2.89
N ARG A 501 -18.42 -2.44 -2.25
CA ARG A 501 -17.45 -3.32 -2.89
C ARG A 501 -17.75 -4.78 -2.52
N LEU A 502 -18.13 -5.57 -3.51
CA LEU A 502 -18.46 -6.98 -3.35
C LEU A 502 -17.48 -7.85 -4.15
N LYS A 503 -16.93 -8.88 -3.52
CA LYS A 503 -16.13 -9.90 -4.19
C LYS A 503 -16.69 -11.29 -3.90
N LEU A 504 -16.95 -12.08 -4.94
CA LEU A 504 -17.45 -13.45 -4.85
C LEU A 504 -16.37 -14.40 -5.40
N ILE A 505 -15.99 -15.42 -4.63
CA ILE A 505 -14.85 -16.29 -4.92
C ILE A 505 -15.24 -17.77 -4.77
N TRP A 506 -15.08 -18.53 -5.84
CA TRP A 506 -15.14 -19.99 -5.89
C TRP A 506 -13.71 -20.54 -5.89
N ASP A 507 -13.22 -21.00 -4.74
CA ASP A 507 -11.84 -21.45 -4.54
C ASP A 507 -11.67 -22.96 -4.86
N GLY A 508 -11.47 -23.40 -6.11
CA GLY A 508 -11.26 -24.85 -6.38
C GLY A 508 -11.31 -25.27 -7.84
N ASN A 509 -11.36 -26.60 -8.08
CA ASN A 509 -11.50 -27.21 -9.41
C ASN A 509 -13.00 -27.43 -9.75
N MET A 510 -13.35 -27.35 -11.04
CA MET A 510 -14.69 -26.99 -11.54
C MET A 510 -15.54 -28.22 -11.90
N ASP A 511 -16.15 -28.90 -10.92
CA ASP A 511 -16.81 -30.19 -11.18
C ASP A 511 -18.36 -30.13 -11.24
N ASN A 512 -19.02 -29.11 -10.67
CA ASN A 512 -20.50 -29.04 -10.63
C ASN A 512 -21.09 -27.72 -11.19
N THR A 513 -21.23 -27.66 -12.50
CA THR A 513 -21.60 -26.42 -13.21
C THR A 513 -23.05 -25.96 -13.02
N GLN A 514 -24.00 -26.84 -12.68
CA GLN A 514 -25.41 -26.45 -12.52
C GLN A 514 -25.69 -25.85 -11.13
N GLN A 515 -25.20 -26.49 -10.07
CA GLN A 515 -25.35 -25.97 -8.72
C GLN A 515 -24.74 -24.57 -8.59
N GLU A 516 -23.58 -24.34 -9.18
CA GLU A 516 -22.93 -23.02 -9.15
C GLU A 516 -23.76 -21.95 -9.85
N ARG A 517 -24.45 -22.29 -10.96
CA ARG A 517 -25.38 -21.37 -11.63
C ARG A 517 -26.55 -21.01 -10.72
N ASP A 518 -27.17 -22.01 -10.12
CA ASP A 518 -28.32 -21.81 -9.24
C ASP A 518 -27.92 -20.96 -8.01
N VAL A 519 -26.70 -21.14 -7.48
CA VAL A 519 -26.15 -20.31 -6.41
C VAL A 519 -25.95 -18.87 -6.87
N LEU A 520 -25.26 -18.62 -7.98
CA LEU A 520 -25.01 -17.26 -8.46
C LEU A 520 -26.30 -16.53 -8.86
N GLU A 521 -27.31 -17.24 -9.39
CA GLU A 521 -28.64 -16.70 -9.68
C GLU A 521 -29.31 -16.12 -8.41
N LYS A 522 -29.09 -16.74 -7.25
CA LYS A 522 -29.66 -16.28 -5.97
C LYS A 522 -28.78 -15.28 -5.21
N LEU A 523 -27.55 -15.03 -5.64
CA LEU A 523 -26.64 -14.04 -5.04
C LEU A 523 -26.76 -12.65 -5.68
N GLU A 524 -27.98 -12.17 -5.89
CA GLU A 524 -28.25 -10.83 -6.42
C GLU A 524 -27.75 -9.76 -5.42
N PRO A 525 -26.80 -8.88 -5.81
CA PRO A 525 -26.30 -7.82 -4.94
C PRO A 525 -27.26 -6.63 -4.86
N SER A 526 -27.03 -5.73 -3.90
CA SER A 526 -27.75 -4.45 -3.86
C SER A 526 -27.33 -3.51 -5.00
N GLU A 527 -28.25 -2.65 -5.46
CA GLU A 527 -28.04 -1.64 -6.52
C GLU A 527 -26.98 -0.57 -6.18
N ASN A 528 -26.55 -0.49 -4.92
CA ASN A 528 -25.53 0.45 -4.44
C ASN A 528 -24.08 -0.06 -4.65
N VAL A 529 -23.90 -1.28 -5.15
CA VAL A 529 -22.57 -1.84 -5.39
C VAL A 529 -21.88 -1.09 -6.53
N LYS A 530 -20.75 -0.45 -6.20
CA LYS A 530 -19.89 0.29 -7.14
C LYS A 530 -18.81 -0.60 -7.74
N GLN A 531 -18.35 -1.62 -7.00
CA GLN A 531 -17.31 -2.53 -7.47
C GLN A 531 -17.72 -3.98 -7.24
N LEU A 532 -17.75 -4.76 -8.32
CA LEU A 532 -18.04 -6.19 -8.28
C LEU A 532 -16.86 -6.98 -8.84
N ALA A 533 -16.45 -8.03 -8.12
CA ALA A 533 -15.45 -8.96 -8.60
C ALA A 533 -15.93 -10.40 -8.44
N ILE A 534 -15.92 -11.18 -9.52
CA ILE A 534 -16.25 -12.61 -9.50
C ILE A 534 -15.02 -13.40 -9.91
N THR A 535 -14.64 -14.39 -9.09
CA THR A 535 -13.45 -15.20 -9.30
C THR A 535 -13.78 -16.68 -9.22
N GLY A 536 -13.37 -17.46 -10.23
CA GLY A 536 -13.47 -18.92 -10.22
C GLY A 536 -14.86 -19.49 -10.44
N TYR A 537 -15.83 -18.70 -10.92
CA TYR A 537 -17.18 -19.19 -11.19
C TYR A 537 -17.19 -20.24 -12.31
N GLY A 538 -17.63 -21.47 -12.03
CA GLY A 538 -17.61 -22.61 -12.95
C GLY A 538 -18.93 -22.91 -13.64
N GLY A 539 -19.95 -22.08 -13.45
CA GLY A 539 -21.17 -22.14 -14.24
C GLY A 539 -20.93 -21.84 -15.72
N THR A 540 -21.84 -22.30 -16.57
CA THR A 540 -21.72 -22.19 -18.04
C THR A 540 -22.19 -20.85 -18.61
N MET A 541 -22.96 -20.08 -17.83
CA MET A 541 -23.41 -18.72 -18.16
C MET A 541 -23.71 -17.91 -16.90
N PHE A 542 -23.78 -16.59 -17.04
CA PHE A 542 -24.12 -15.66 -15.97
C PHE A 542 -25.64 -15.51 -15.82
N PRO A 543 -26.12 -15.16 -14.61
CA PRO A 543 -27.54 -15.00 -14.32
C PRO A 543 -28.15 -13.76 -14.99
N GLY A 544 -29.48 -13.73 -15.11
CA GLY A 544 -30.21 -12.66 -15.81
C GLY A 544 -30.03 -11.27 -15.20
N TRP A 545 -29.76 -11.18 -13.90
CA TRP A 545 -29.53 -9.91 -13.21
C TRP A 545 -28.18 -9.26 -13.55
N PHE A 546 -27.19 -10.01 -14.05
CA PHE A 546 -25.79 -9.56 -14.13
C PHE A 546 -25.53 -8.37 -15.05
N GLY A 547 -26.38 -8.19 -16.06
CA GLY A 547 -26.31 -7.07 -17.02
C GLY A 547 -27.54 -6.16 -16.96
N ASN A 548 -28.29 -6.18 -15.85
CA ASN A 548 -29.47 -5.35 -15.69
C ASN A 548 -29.09 -3.87 -15.44
N SER A 549 -29.83 -2.95 -16.08
CA SER A 549 -29.75 -1.50 -15.88
C SER A 549 -29.88 -1.03 -14.41
N SER A 550 -30.50 -1.83 -13.52
CA SER A 550 -30.57 -1.55 -12.07
C SER A 550 -29.19 -1.40 -11.42
N PHE A 551 -28.12 -1.96 -12.00
CA PHE A 551 -26.75 -1.82 -11.52
C PHE A 551 -25.98 -0.67 -12.18
N SER A 552 -26.69 0.36 -12.64
CA SER A 552 -26.11 1.53 -13.32
C SER A 552 -25.04 2.26 -12.49
N ASN A 553 -25.06 2.17 -11.16
CA ASN A 553 -24.04 2.75 -10.26
C ASN A 553 -22.69 2.00 -10.26
N MET A 554 -22.60 0.85 -10.93
CA MET A 554 -21.40 0.03 -10.95
C MET A 554 -20.29 0.72 -11.75
N VAL A 555 -19.17 1.02 -11.09
CA VAL A 555 -17.99 1.73 -11.64
C VAL A 555 -16.93 0.76 -12.13
N ALA A 556 -16.73 -0.37 -11.44
CA ALA A 556 -15.72 -1.35 -11.80
C ALA A 556 -16.20 -2.80 -11.70
N LEU A 557 -15.94 -3.58 -12.74
CA LEU A 557 -16.30 -4.99 -12.82
C LEU A 557 -15.07 -5.84 -13.18
N LYS A 558 -14.80 -6.88 -12.38
CA LYS A 558 -13.67 -7.80 -12.59
C LYS A 558 -14.14 -9.25 -12.58
N LEU A 559 -14.10 -9.89 -13.74
CA LEU A 559 -14.42 -11.31 -13.91
C LEU A 559 -13.12 -12.07 -14.15
N SER A 560 -12.85 -13.11 -13.36
CA SER A 560 -11.62 -13.89 -13.48
C SER A 560 -11.82 -15.39 -13.28
N GLY A 561 -11.19 -16.20 -14.12
CA GLY A 561 -11.18 -17.66 -13.97
C GLY A 561 -12.54 -18.33 -14.20
N CYS A 562 -13.42 -17.72 -15.00
CA CYS A 562 -14.73 -18.29 -15.35
C CYS A 562 -14.60 -19.21 -16.58
N LYS A 563 -13.84 -20.31 -16.42
CA LYS A 563 -13.31 -21.08 -17.56
C LYS A 563 -14.39 -21.76 -18.40
N ASN A 564 -15.48 -22.19 -17.77
CA ASN A 564 -16.57 -22.95 -18.39
C ASN A 564 -17.64 -22.08 -19.06
N CYS A 565 -17.55 -20.75 -18.95
CA CYS A 565 -18.52 -19.84 -19.53
C CYS A 565 -18.38 -19.79 -21.07
N PHE A 566 -19.47 -20.04 -21.79
CA PHE A 566 -19.49 -20.04 -23.26
C PHE A 566 -19.74 -18.66 -23.88
N SER A 567 -20.40 -17.76 -23.14
CA SER A 567 -20.68 -16.38 -23.56
C SER A 567 -20.38 -15.37 -22.45
N LEU A 568 -20.24 -14.10 -22.85
CA LEU A 568 -20.09 -12.98 -21.91
C LEU A 568 -21.48 -12.39 -21.58
N PRO A 569 -21.70 -11.92 -20.34
CA PRO A 569 -22.97 -11.30 -19.95
C PRO A 569 -23.22 -9.94 -20.68
N PRO A 570 -24.47 -9.45 -20.71
CA PRO A 570 -24.84 -8.20 -21.35
C PRO A 570 -24.43 -6.95 -20.54
N LEU A 571 -23.12 -6.67 -20.52
CA LEU A 571 -22.50 -5.64 -19.69
C LEU A 571 -22.62 -4.22 -20.27
N GLY A 572 -22.98 -4.07 -21.54
CA GLY A 572 -23.09 -2.75 -22.18
C GLY A 572 -24.18 -1.84 -21.60
N GLN A 573 -25.16 -2.40 -20.89
CA GLN A 573 -26.24 -1.66 -20.22
C GLN A 573 -25.78 -0.92 -18.94
N LEU A 574 -24.56 -1.17 -18.46
CA LEU A 574 -24.02 -0.59 -17.24
C LEU A 574 -23.44 0.81 -17.50
N SER A 575 -24.27 1.84 -17.36
CA SER A 575 -23.96 3.20 -17.81
C SER A 575 -22.78 3.89 -17.09
N CYS A 576 -22.56 3.66 -15.79
CA CYS A 576 -21.43 4.25 -15.05
C CYS A 576 -20.17 3.36 -15.02
N LEU A 577 -20.15 2.24 -15.76
CA LEU A 577 -19.01 1.33 -15.75
C LEU A 577 -17.80 1.99 -16.39
N GLU A 578 -16.75 2.25 -15.61
CA GLU A 578 -15.50 2.87 -16.05
C GLU A 578 -14.37 1.86 -16.29
N GLU A 579 -14.31 0.79 -15.51
CA GLU A 579 -13.31 -0.27 -15.64
C GLU A 579 -13.94 -1.66 -15.75
N LEU A 580 -13.64 -2.36 -16.85
CA LEU A 580 -14.03 -3.75 -17.08
C LEU A 580 -12.79 -4.63 -17.30
N GLN A 581 -12.64 -5.67 -16.49
CA GLN A 581 -11.61 -6.69 -16.64
C GLN A 581 -12.24 -8.07 -16.77
N ILE A 582 -11.90 -8.78 -17.84
CA ILE A 582 -12.35 -10.14 -18.14
C ILE A 582 -11.12 -11.01 -18.32
N LYS A 583 -10.94 -12.00 -17.44
CA LYS A 583 -9.77 -12.88 -17.42
C LYS A 583 -10.15 -14.36 -17.35
N GLY A 584 -9.50 -15.22 -18.12
CA GLY A 584 -9.63 -16.69 -17.95
C GLY A 584 -11.00 -17.24 -18.35
N PHE A 585 -11.54 -16.74 -19.47
CA PHE A 585 -12.77 -17.24 -20.10
C PHE A 585 -12.36 -18.17 -21.25
N ASP A 586 -12.06 -19.42 -20.91
CA ASP A 586 -11.39 -20.36 -21.82
C ASP A 586 -12.33 -20.83 -22.94
N GLU A 587 -13.64 -20.98 -22.67
CA GLU A 587 -14.64 -21.52 -23.62
C GLU A 587 -15.29 -20.48 -24.56
N VAL A 588 -15.16 -19.18 -24.28
CA VAL A 588 -15.74 -18.12 -25.12
C VAL A 588 -15.09 -18.12 -26.50
N ARG A 589 -15.92 -18.32 -27.54
CA ARG A 589 -15.46 -18.37 -28.95
C ARG A 589 -15.56 -17.04 -29.66
N ALA A 590 -16.59 -16.26 -29.36
CA ALA A 590 -16.82 -14.96 -29.97
C ALA A 590 -17.35 -13.97 -28.93
N VAL A 591 -16.99 -12.69 -29.09
CA VAL A 591 -17.62 -11.57 -28.39
C VAL A 591 -18.59 -10.93 -29.37
N SER A 592 -19.90 -11.14 -29.16
CA SER A 592 -20.99 -10.77 -30.06
C SER A 592 -21.94 -9.73 -29.45
N SER A 593 -23.05 -9.45 -30.13
CA SER A 593 -24.12 -8.52 -29.70
C SER A 593 -24.59 -8.74 -28.25
N GLU A 594 -24.59 -9.98 -27.76
CA GLU A 594 -24.96 -10.34 -26.38
C GLU A 594 -24.18 -9.55 -25.32
N PHE A 595 -22.90 -9.25 -25.57
CA PHE A 595 -22.05 -8.52 -24.63
C PHE A 595 -22.49 -7.06 -24.39
N TYR A 596 -23.16 -6.47 -25.38
CA TYR A 596 -23.58 -5.06 -25.36
C TYR A 596 -24.95 -4.87 -24.70
N GLY A 597 -25.77 -5.92 -24.60
CA GLY A 597 -27.14 -5.86 -24.09
C GLY A 597 -28.15 -5.36 -25.13
N SER A 598 -29.44 -5.63 -24.86
CA SER A 598 -30.53 -5.64 -25.84
C SER A 598 -30.66 -4.41 -26.74
N ASP A 599 -31.02 -4.68 -28.00
CA ASP A 599 -31.23 -3.82 -29.19
C ASP A 599 -32.19 -2.62 -29.03
N SER A 600 -32.06 -1.82 -27.98
CA SER A 600 -32.63 -0.47 -28.03
C SER A 600 -31.70 0.35 -28.94
N LEU A 601 -32.10 0.51 -30.20
CA LEU A 601 -31.43 1.35 -31.22
C LEU A 601 -31.19 2.82 -30.76
N MET A 602 -31.67 3.19 -29.56
CA MET A 602 -31.65 4.53 -28.99
C MET A 602 -30.52 4.75 -27.96
N GLU A 603 -30.03 3.71 -27.26
CA GLU A 603 -29.00 3.89 -26.22
C GLU A 603 -27.66 3.25 -26.61
N LYS A 604 -26.60 4.06 -26.61
CA LYS A 604 -25.22 3.57 -26.80
C LYS A 604 -24.78 2.75 -25.58
N PRO A 605 -24.23 1.53 -25.77
CA PRO A 605 -23.68 0.75 -24.67
C PRO A 605 -22.41 1.40 -24.12
N PHE A 606 -22.00 0.98 -22.92
CA PHE A 606 -20.75 1.38 -22.24
C PHE A 606 -20.49 2.91 -22.22
N LYS A 607 -21.51 3.68 -21.82
CA LYS A 607 -21.50 5.16 -21.81
C LYS A 607 -20.33 5.80 -21.05
N SER A 608 -19.71 5.13 -20.08
CA SER A 608 -18.61 5.68 -19.26
C SER A 608 -17.32 4.87 -19.31
N LEU A 609 -17.24 3.82 -20.13
CA LEU A 609 -16.14 2.85 -20.06
C LEU A 609 -14.83 3.45 -20.54
N LYS A 610 -13.84 3.52 -19.65
CA LYS A 610 -12.50 4.08 -19.91
C LYS A 610 -11.45 2.98 -20.09
N ILE A 611 -11.58 1.86 -19.39
CA ILE A 611 -10.59 0.78 -19.35
C ILE A 611 -11.27 -0.56 -19.64
N LEU A 612 -10.85 -1.22 -20.71
CA LEU A 612 -11.28 -2.57 -21.09
C LEU A 612 -10.08 -3.51 -21.18
N LYS A 613 -10.11 -4.62 -20.44
CA LYS A 613 -9.03 -5.60 -20.40
C LYS A 613 -9.56 -7.01 -20.61
N PHE A 614 -9.09 -7.67 -21.67
CA PHE A 614 -9.25 -9.09 -21.92
C PHE A 614 -7.92 -9.81 -21.69
N LYS A 615 -7.91 -10.87 -20.87
CA LYS A 615 -6.70 -11.64 -20.59
C LYS A 615 -6.96 -13.16 -20.51
N GLY A 616 -6.24 -13.98 -21.25
CA GLY A 616 -6.32 -15.43 -21.13
C GLY A 616 -7.67 -15.95 -21.61
N MET A 617 -7.95 -15.77 -22.90
CA MET A 617 -9.17 -16.25 -23.57
C MET A 617 -8.79 -17.27 -24.63
N LYS A 618 -8.74 -18.55 -24.26
CA LYS A 618 -8.08 -19.59 -25.06
C LYS A 618 -8.79 -19.91 -26.38
N LYS A 619 -10.13 -20.01 -26.37
CA LYS A 619 -10.94 -20.36 -27.56
C LYS A 619 -11.49 -19.16 -28.33
N TRP A 620 -11.13 -17.94 -27.93
CA TRP A 620 -11.63 -16.73 -28.56
C TRP A 620 -11.06 -16.56 -29.96
N LYS A 621 -11.93 -16.52 -30.97
CA LYS A 621 -11.60 -16.40 -32.39
C LYS A 621 -11.95 -15.03 -32.98
N GLU A 622 -13.13 -14.52 -32.63
CA GLU A 622 -13.72 -13.35 -33.28
C GLU A 622 -14.27 -12.33 -32.26
N TRP A 623 -14.07 -11.05 -32.55
CA TRP A 623 -14.74 -9.96 -31.86
C TRP A 623 -15.53 -9.14 -32.86
N ASN A 624 -16.87 -9.26 -32.81
CA ASN A 624 -17.79 -8.60 -33.73
C ASN A 624 -18.59 -7.51 -32.99
N THR A 625 -18.71 -6.32 -33.58
CA THR A 625 -19.43 -5.19 -32.94
C THR A 625 -20.44 -4.58 -33.89
N ASP A 626 -21.67 -5.08 -33.90
CA ASP A 626 -22.71 -4.53 -34.80
C ASP A 626 -23.19 -3.13 -34.37
N VAL A 627 -22.89 -2.72 -33.14
CA VAL A 627 -23.30 -1.44 -32.54
C VAL A 627 -22.25 -0.35 -32.79
N ALA A 628 -22.55 0.54 -33.73
CA ALA A 628 -21.69 1.69 -34.02
C ALA A 628 -21.52 2.60 -32.77
N GLY A 629 -20.27 2.90 -32.40
CA GLY A 629 -19.96 3.79 -31.28
C GLY A 629 -20.23 3.20 -29.90
N ALA A 630 -20.13 1.87 -29.76
CA ALA A 630 -20.33 1.13 -28.52
C ALA A 630 -19.39 1.52 -27.36
N PHE A 631 -18.31 2.26 -27.62
CA PHE A 631 -17.30 2.62 -26.63
C PHE A 631 -16.91 4.10 -26.73
N PRO A 632 -17.80 5.03 -26.34
CA PRO A 632 -17.60 6.47 -26.57
C PRO A 632 -16.39 7.08 -25.83
N HIS A 633 -16.01 6.55 -24.66
CA HIS A 633 -14.95 7.10 -23.81
C HIS A 633 -13.78 6.15 -23.55
N LEU A 634 -13.66 5.06 -24.33
CA LEU A 634 -12.64 4.05 -24.08
C LEU A 634 -11.25 4.62 -24.34
N ALA A 635 -10.45 4.73 -23.28
CA ALA A 635 -9.11 5.30 -23.31
C ALA A 635 -8.02 4.22 -23.36
N LYS A 636 -8.26 3.05 -22.74
CA LYS A 636 -7.28 1.96 -22.64
C LYS A 636 -7.90 0.62 -23.01
N LEU A 637 -7.36 -0.03 -24.03
CA LEU A 637 -7.71 -1.38 -24.45
C LEU A 637 -6.50 -2.31 -24.30
N LEU A 638 -6.67 -3.39 -23.53
CA LEU A 638 -5.67 -4.44 -23.38
C LEU A 638 -6.26 -5.78 -23.78
N ILE A 639 -5.60 -6.45 -24.73
CA ILE A 639 -5.87 -7.84 -25.12
C ILE A 639 -4.59 -8.64 -24.89
N ALA A 640 -4.65 -9.67 -24.05
CA ALA A 640 -3.49 -10.50 -23.75
C ALA A 640 -3.85 -11.99 -23.71
N GLU A 641 -2.93 -12.85 -24.14
CA GLU A 641 -3.07 -14.31 -24.02
C GLU A 641 -4.37 -14.82 -24.69
N ALA A 642 -4.63 -14.37 -25.93
CA ALA A 642 -5.75 -14.80 -26.77
C ALA A 642 -5.20 -15.46 -28.05
N PRO A 643 -4.78 -16.74 -27.98
CA PRO A 643 -3.96 -17.36 -29.03
C PRO A 643 -4.73 -17.65 -30.33
N LEU A 644 -6.03 -17.92 -30.25
CA LEU A 644 -6.88 -18.27 -31.41
C LEU A 644 -7.56 -17.06 -32.05
N LEU A 645 -7.34 -15.85 -31.53
CA LEU A 645 -7.94 -14.62 -32.04
C LEU A 645 -7.36 -14.32 -33.42
N THR A 646 -8.20 -14.42 -34.45
CA THR A 646 -7.78 -14.19 -35.85
C THR A 646 -8.05 -12.77 -36.29
N GLU A 647 -9.20 -12.22 -35.90
CA GLU A 647 -9.66 -10.90 -36.34
C GLU A 647 -10.31 -10.12 -35.19
N ILE A 648 -10.06 -8.80 -35.18
CA ILE A 648 -10.74 -7.82 -34.31
C ILE A 648 -11.59 -6.93 -35.23
N ASN A 649 -12.88 -7.27 -35.36
CA ASN A 649 -13.82 -6.61 -36.27
C ASN A 649 -14.79 -5.72 -35.49
N VAL A 650 -14.34 -4.49 -35.20
CA VAL A 650 -15.20 -3.44 -34.66
C VAL A 650 -15.89 -2.73 -35.82
N SER A 651 -16.92 -3.33 -36.41
CA SER A 651 -17.62 -2.78 -37.59
C SER A 651 -19.09 -2.49 -37.32
N GLY A 652 -19.43 -1.20 -37.25
CA GLY A 652 -20.81 -0.73 -37.26
C GLY A 652 -21.29 -0.57 -38.70
N GLY A 653 -22.22 -1.42 -39.14
CA GLY A 653 -22.90 -1.25 -40.42
C GLY A 653 -23.55 -2.53 -40.93
N SER A 654 -24.87 -2.60 -40.81
CA SER A 654 -25.72 -3.50 -41.59
C SER A 654 -25.69 -3.05 -43.05
N ASN A 655 -24.86 -3.69 -43.88
CA ASN A 655 -25.03 -3.90 -45.34
C ASN A 655 -23.70 -4.32 -45.97
N GLY A 656 -23.49 -5.63 -46.14
CA GLY A 656 -22.76 -6.33 -47.23
C GLY A 656 -21.38 -5.89 -47.76
N ARG A 657 -20.91 -4.67 -47.56
CA ARG A 657 -19.60 -4.14 -48.00
C ARG A 657 -19.25 -2.90 -47.18
N ILE A 658 -18.71 -3.06 -45.96
CA ILE A 658 -18.09 -1.95 -45.23
C ILE A 658 -16.82 -2.46 -44.52
N ASN A 659 -15.74 -1.72 -44.75
CA ASN A 659 -14.38 -1.99 -44.32
C ASN A 659 -14.26 -2.15 -42.78
N ALA A 660 -13.58 -3.22 -42.36
CA ALA A 660 -13.20 -3.46 -40.96
C ALA A 660 -12.34 -2.30 -40.44
N SER A 661 -12.65 -1.74 -39.26
CA SER A 661 -11.88 -0.62 -38.77
C SER A 661 -11.95 -0.32 -37.27
N LEU A 662 -10.80 -0.13 -36.65
CA LEU A 662 -10.63 0.53 -35.34
C LEU A 662 -11.20 1.97 -35.27
N ASP A 663 -11.71 2.52 -36.39
CA ASP A 663 -12.29 3.87 -36.50
C ASP A 663 -13.47 4.14 -35.54
N LEU A 664 -14.09 3.10 -35.00
CA LEU A 664 -15.18 3.20 -34.02
C LEU A 664 -14.70 3.35 -32.56
N LEU A 665 -13.38 3.40 -32.34
CA LEU A 665 -12.74 3.63 -31.05
C LEU A 665 -11.93 4.95 -31.03
N PRO A 666 -12.53 6.11 -31.35
CA PRO A 666 -11.79 7.35 -31.62
C PRO A 666 -11.01 7.91 -30.41
N GLN A 667 -11.36 7.51 -29.18
CA GLN A 667 -10.78 8.01 -27.94
C GLN A 667 -9.68 7.12 -27.34
N VAL A 668 -9.34 5.99 -27.98
CA VAL A 668 -8.36 5.04 -27.40
C VAL A 668 -6.96 5.65 -27.46
N SER A 669 -6.46 6.04 -26.29
CA SER A 669 -5.10 6.56 -26.10
C SER A 669 -4.04 5.46 -26.00
N THR A 670 -4.40 4.28 -25.51
CA THR A 670 -3.47 3.18 -25.27
C THR A 670 -4.07 1.87 -25.77
N LEU A 671 -3.40 1.25 -26.76
CA LEU A 671 -3.72 -0.07 -27.26
C LEU A 671 -2.57 -1.03 -26.97
N THR A 672 -2.88 -2.12 -26.27
CA THR A 672 -1.90 -3.17 -25.95
C THR A 672 -2.42 -4.54 -26.37
N VAL A 673 -1.70 -5.20 -27.28
CA VAL A 673 -1.97 -6.56 -27.74
C VAL A 673 -0.77 -7.45 -27.42
N LYS A 674 -0.96 -8.55 -26.69
CA LYS A 674 0.13 -9.43 -26.25
C LYS A 674 -0.21 -10.91 -26.39
N HIS A 675 0.70 -11.72 -26.90
CA HIS A 675 0.53 -13.18 -26.98
C HIS A 675 -0.75 -13.60 -27.74
N CYS A 676 -1.05 -12.92 -28.86
CA CYS A 676 -2.13 -13.28 -29.78
C CYS A 676 -1.52 -13.91 -31.03
N LEU A 677 -1.39 -15.25 -31.03
CA LEU A 677 -0.55 -15.98 -31.97
C LEU A 677 -1.14 -16.03 -33.38
N ASN A 678 -2.46 -16.23 -33.51
CA ASN A 678 -3.17 -16.33 -34.78
C ASN A 678 -3.65 -14.99 -35.34
N LEU A 679 -3.31 -13.87 -34.70
CA LEU A 679 -3.74 -12.56 -35.16
C LEU A 679 -2.99 -12.21 -36.45
N GLU A 680 -3.69 -12.25 -37.59
CA GLU A 680 -3.07 -12.06 -38.91
C GLU A 680 -2.91 -10.59 -39.30
N SER A 681 -3.87 -9.75 -38.90
CA SER A 681 -3.88 -8.31 -39.21
C SER A 681 -4.56 -7.47 -38.13
N LEU A 682 -4.03 -6.27 -37.89
CA LEU A 682 -4.74 -5.19 -37.21
C LEU A 682 -5.30 -4.28 -38.30
N ARG A 683 -6.60 -4.37 -38.61
CA ARG A 683 -7.21 -3.52 -39.63
C ARG A 683 -7.66 -2.19 -39.01
N SER A 684 -6.99 -1.10 -39.36
CA SER A 684 -7.61 0.23 -39.34
C SER A 684 -8.05 0.55 -40.76
N GLY A 685 -9.22 1.14 -40.87
CA GLY A 685 -9.77 1.70 -42.08
C GLY A 685 -8.97 2.93 -42.49
N GLU A 686 -9.44 3.59 -43.56
CA GLU A 686 -8.78 4.73 -44.17
C GLU A 686 -8.82 6.02 -43.30
N ARG A 687 -9.45 5.98 -42.11
CA ARG A 687 -9.54 7.14 -41.20
C ARG A 687 -8.49 7.05 -40.08
N SER A 688 -8.01 8.22 -39.63
CA SER A 688 -6.98 8.32 -38.58
C SER A 688 -7.51 7.86 -37.23
N LEU A 689 -6.64 7.27 -36.39
CA LEU A 689 -6.89 7.08 -34.95
C LEU A 689 -6.38 8.33 -34.20
N PRO A 690 -7.24 9.36 -33.98
CA PRO A 690 -6.75 10.69 -33.64
C PRO A 690 -6.15 10.74 -32.23
N ALA A 691 -6.66 9.95 -31.28
CA ALA A 691 -6.26 10.03 -29.87
C ALA A 691 -5.17 9.04 -29.44
N LEU A 692 -4.72 8.13 -30.33
CA LEU A 692 -3.81 7.04 -29.95
C LEU A 692 -2.40 7.57 -29.66
N ARG A 693 -1.94 7.41 -28.42
CA ARG A 693 -0.62 7.85 -27.93
C ARG A 693 0.36 6.71 -27.71
N HIS A 694 -0.13 5.53 -27.36
CA HIS A 694 0.71 4.38 -27.06
C HIS A 694 0.18 3.12 -27.74
N LEU A 695 1.02 2.49 -28.57
CA LEU A 695 0.76 1.21 -29.19
C LEU A 695 1.81 0.19 -28.77
N THR A 696 1.37 -0.94 -28.23
CA THR A 696 2.24 -2.05 -27.87
C THR A 696 1.71 -3.36 -28.43
N VAL A 697 2.49 -4.01 -29.28
CA VAL A 697 2.23 -5.35 -29.81
C VAL A 697 3.40 -6.26 -29.42
N ARG A 698 3.14 -7.33 -28.65
CA ARG A 698 4.18 -8.27 -28.23
C ARG A 698 3.79 -9.73 -28.47
N ASN A 699 4.72 -10.54 -28.98
CA ASN A 699 4.57 -11.99 -29.17
C ASN A 699 3.31 -12.35 -29.98
N CYS A 700 3.07 -11.63 -31.08
CA CYS A 700 2.01 -11.89 -32.05
C CYS A 700 2.62 -12.46 -33.33
N SER A 701 2.89 -13.76 -33.34
CA SER A 701 3.74 -14.40 -34.36
C SER A 701 3.19 -14.28 -35.77
N ASN A 702 1.90 -14.60 -35.99
CA ASN A 702 1.27 -14.62 -37.33
C ASN A 702 0.85 -13.25 -37.84
N LEU A 703 1.20 -12.16 -37.15
CA LEU A 703 0.89 -10.82 -37.61
C LEU A 703 1.71 -10.51 -38.86
N VAL A 704 1.09 -10.53 -40.03
CA VAL A 704 1.77 -10.38 -41.33
C VAL A 704 1.98 -8.92 -41.71
N SER A 705 1.00 -8.08 -41.38
CA SER A 705 1.03 -6.65 -41.70
C SER A 705 0.32 -5.81 -40.63
N LEU A 706 0.91 -4.66 -40.33
CA LEU A 706 0.19 -3.52 -39.76
C LEU A 706 -0.77 -2.94 -40.82
N PRO A 707 -1.75 -2.09 -40.47
CA PRO A 707 -2.72 -1.57 -41.44
C PRO A 707 -2.04 -0.99 -42.68
N LYS A 708 -2.53 -1.31 -43.89
CA LYS A 708 -1.87 -0.98 -45.17
C LYS A 708 -1.74 0.52 -45.46
N GLY A 709 -2.58 1.37 -44.87
CA GLY A 709 -2.45 2.84 -44.89
C GLY A 709 -1.63 3.41 -43.73
N GLY A 710 -0.97 2.52 -42.98
CA GLY A 710 -0.42 2.73 -41.65
C GLY A 710 -1.46 3.11 -40.61
N ILE A 711 -1.03 3.09 -39.35
CA ILE A 711 -1.80 3.69 -38.26
C ILE A 711 -1.60 5.19 -38.46
N ALA A 712 -2.49 5.85 -39.17
CA ALA A 712 -2.51 7.31 -39.21
C ALA A 712 -2.89 7.81 -37.81
N ALA A 713 -1.92 7.90 -36.90
CA ALA A 713 -2.07 8.32 -35.52
C ALA A 713 -1.11 9.47 -35.28
N LYS A 714 -1.61 10.68 -35.57
CA LYS A 714 -0.83 11.91 -35.50
C LYS A 714 -0.26 12.19 -34.11
N ASP A 715 -0.94 11.72 -33.07
CA ASP A 715 -0.57 11.91 -31.66
C ASP A 715 0.19 10.71 -31.06
N LEU A 716 0.57 9.72 -31.86
CA LEU A 716 1.27 8.52 -31.35
C LEU A 716 2.66 8.90 -30.84
N ARG A 717 2.91 8.68 -29.55
CA ARG A 717 4.18 8.96 -28.88
C ARG A 717 5.07 7.73 -28.71
N SER A 718 4.49 6.55 -28.50
CA SER A 718 5.27 5.31 -28.31
C SER A 718 4.74 4.16 -29.15
N LEU A 719 5.65 3.52 -29.89
CA LEU A 719 5.40 2.33 -30.69
C LEU A 719 6.35 1.20 -30.25
N VAL A 720 5.77 0.13 -29.72
CA VAL A 720 6.53 -1.06 -29.28
C VAL A 720 6.06 -2.28 -30.07
N LEU A 721 6.97 -2.89 -30.83
CA LEU A 721 6.79 -4.15 -31.54
C LEU A 721 7.85 -5.16 -31.09
N GLU A 722 7.41 -6.26 -30.50
CA GLU A 722 8.31 -7.30 -29.97
C GLU A 722 7.84 -8.70 -30.33
N GLY A 723 8.67 -9.55 -30.93
CA GLY A 723 8.34 -10.96 -31.17
C GLY A 723 7.21 -11.21 -32.18
N CYS A 724 7.08 -10.33 -33.19
CA CYS A 724 6.17 -10.54 -34.33
C CYS A 724 6.95 -11.20 -35.48
N LEU A 725 6.92 -12.53 -35.53
CA LEU A 725 7.84 -13.32 -36.36
C LEU A 725 7.59 -13.19 -37.86
N TYR A 726 6.33 -13.18 -38.30
CA TYR A 726 5.94 -13.14 -39.72
C TYR A 726 5.63 -11.74 -40.24
N LEU A 727 5.93 -10.70 -39.48
CA LEU A 727 5.70 -9.31 -39.90
C LEU A 727 6.61 -8.99 -41.09
N LYS A 728 6.03 -8.75 -42.27
CA LYS A 728 6.79 -8.58 -43.53
C LYS A 728 7.28 -7.15 -43.76
N SER A 729 6.55 -6.16 -43.26
CA SER A 729 6.85 -4.74 -43.47
C SER A 729 6.21 -3.87 -42.38
N LEU A 730 6.86 -2.73 -42.08
CA LEU A 730 6.29 -1.63 -41.31
C LEU A 730 5.50 -0.69 -42.24
N PRO A 731 4.64 0.20 -41.71
CA PRO A 731 3.90 1.16 -42.54
C PRO A 731 4.82 2.03 -43.39
N GLU A 732 4.48 2.21 -44.67
CA GLU A 732 5.16 3.17 -45.54
C GLU A 732 4.84 4.61 -45.09
N ASN A 733 5.77 5.55 -45.22
CA ASN A 733 5.61 6.96 -44.84
C ASN A 733 5.23 7.21 -43.36
N MET A 734 5.84 6.47 -42.41
CA MET A 734 5.63 6.66 -40.96
C MET A 734 5.78 8.11 -40.49
N HIS A 735 6.59 8.94 -41.16
CA HIS A 735 6.72 10.37 -40.90
C HIS A 735 5.42 11.16 -41.06
N SER A 736 4.64 10.84 -42.10
CA SER A 736 3.39 11.52 -42.41
C SER A 736 2.23 10.98 -41.57
N LEU A 737 2.35 9.71 -41.16
CA LEU A 737 1.32 8.97 -40.43
C LEU A 737 1.48 9.10 -38.90
N LEU A 738 2.72 9.23 -38.41
CA LEU A 738 3.12 9.25 -37.00
C LEU A 738 4.06 10.44 -36.66
N PRO A 739 3.69 11.70 -36.99
CA PRO A 739 4.54 12.89 -36.81
C PRO A 739 4.89 13.26 -35.37
N SER A 740 4.32 12.61 -34.34
CA SER A 740 4.58 12.90 -32.91
C SER A 740 5.30 11.76 -32.17
N LEU A 741 5.90 10.81 -32.90
CA LEU A 741 6.54 9.62 -32.30
C LEU A 741 7.81 10.00 -31.52
N GLU A 742 7.83 9.65 -30.23
CA GLU A 742 8.92 9.95 -29.29
C GLU A 742 9.76 8.69 -28.95
N ASP A 743 9.13 7.50 -28.90
CA ASP A 743 9.72 6.22 -28.48
C ASP A 743 9.40 5.10 -29.47
N LEU A 744 10.45 4.47 -30.01
CA LEU A 744 10.35 3.37 -30.97
C LEU A 744 11.18 2.17 -30.49
N GLN A 745 10.50 1.06 -30.19
CA GLN A 745 11.13 -0.18 -29.75
C GLN A 745 10.77 -1.33 -30.69
N LEU A 746 11.80 -1.88 -31.35
CA LEU A 746 11.67 -2.96 -32.32
C LEU A 746 12.53 -4.14 -31.87
N ARG A 747 11.92 -5.27 -31.53
CA ARG A 747 12.62 -6.43 -30.96
C ARG A 747 12.15 -7.74 -31.61
N SER A 748 13.07 -8.61 -32.02
CA SER A 748 12.77 -9.97 -32.51
C SER A 748 11.79 -9.97 -33.70
N LEU A 749 12.16 -9.30 -34.80
CA LEU A 749 11.39 -9.18 -36.04
C LEU A 749 12.20 -9.73 -37.24
N PRO A 750 12.22 -11.05 -37.46
CA PRO A 750 13.14 -11.70 -38.40
C PRO A 750 12.74 -11.53 -39.88
N GLU A 751 11.45 -11.61 -40.22
CA GLU A 751 10.95 -11.62 -41.61
C GLU A 751 10.83 -10.23 -42.26
N ILE A 752 11.15 -9.15 -41.55
CA ILE A 752 11.10 -7.80 -42.12
C ILE A 752 12.25 -7.63 -43.13
N PHE A 753 11.90 -7.33 -44.39
CA PHE A 753 12.86 -6.93 -45.41
C PHE A 753 13.20 -5.45 -45.26
N TRP A 754 14.21 -5.14 -44.46
CA TRP A 754 14.62 -3.77 -44.15
C TRP A 754 15.06 -2.96 -45.38
N GLU A 755 15.62 -3.60 -46.41
CA GLU A 755 16.02 -2.95 -47.66
C GLU A 755 14.84 -2.40 -48.48
N ARG A 756 13.65 -3.02 -48.36
CA ARG A 756 12.41 -2.58 -49.02
C ARG A 756 11.52 -1.72 -48.12
N CYS A 757 11.72 -1.80 -46.81
CA CYS A 757 11.10 -0.89 -45.86
C CYS A 757 11.68 0.51 -46.06
N GLY A 758 11.00 1.35 -46.85
CA GLY A 758 11.30 2.78 -46.99
C GLY A 758 11.07 3.58 -45.69
N VAL A 759 11.16 2.95 -44.52
CA VAL A 759 10.92 3.50 -43.18
C VAL A 759 11.83 4.70 -42.91
N PHE A 760 12.99 4.75 -43.57
CA PHE A 760 13.95 5.81 -43.38
C PHE A 760 14.41 6.38 -44.74
N ARG A 761 13.48 6.88 -45.56
CA ARG A 761 13.81 7.70 -46.72
C ARG A 761 13.96 9.17 -46.31
N ARG A 762 14.49 9.97 -47.24
CA ARG A 762 14.88 11.36 -47.06
C ARG A 762 13.70 12.20 -46.52
N GLY A 763 13.81 12.73 -45.31
CA GLY A 763 12.81 13.64 -44.69
C GLY A 763 11.93 13.03 -43.60
N ASP A 764 12.12 11.76 -43.23
CA ASP A 764 11.11 11.01 -42.48
C ASP A 764 11.02 11.32 -40.96
N PHE A 765 12.02 11.93 -40.31
CA PHE A 765 11.94 12.16 -38.85
C PHE A 765 12.75 13.37 -38.37
N ALA A 766 13.09 14.30 -39.26
CA ALA A 766 13.97 15.43 -38.97
C ALA A 766 13.43 16.43 -37.92
N HIS A 767 12.15 16.35 -37.58
CA HIS A 767 11.47 17.27 -36.65
C HIS A 767 11.18 16.68 -35.26
N LEU A 768 11.53 15.42 -35.01
CA LEU A 768 11.08 14.69 -33.82
C LEU A 768 12.12 14.69 -32.69
N LEU A 769 11.70 15.04 -31.48
CA LEU A 769 12.50 15.01 -30.24
C LEU A 769 12.65 13.56 -29.70
N LEU A 770 13.28 12.69 -30.47
CA LEU A 770 13.33 11.24 -30.19
C LEU A 770 14.15 10.86 -28.93
N GLN A 771 13.51 10.13 -28.03
CA GLN A 771 14.09 9.39 -26.90
C GLN A 771 14.68 8.03 -27.40
N PRO A 772 15.34 7.19 -26.58
CA PRO A 772 16.25 6.13 -27.04
C PRO A 772 15.63 5.13 -28.02
N ILE A 773 16.21 4.99 -29.21
CA ILE A 773 15.82 3.92 -30.16
C ILE A 773 16.49 2.61 -29.74
N GLN A 774 15.69 1.56 -29.59
CA GLN A 774 16.20 0.22 -29.28
C GLN A 774 15.80 -0.79 -30.36
N ILE A 775 16.83 -1.34 -31.00
CA ILE A 775 16.73 -2.34 -32.06
C ILE A 775 17.39 -3.62 -31.54
N LYS A 776 16.65 -4.72 -31.44
CA LYS A 776 17.20 -6.00 -30.99
C LYS A 776 16.75 -7.18 -31.85
N ARG A 777 17.63 -8.13 -32.15
CA ARG A 777 17.30 -9.41 -32.81
C ARG A 777 16.60 -9.25 -34.17
N LEU A 778 17.22 -8.49 -35.08
CA LEU A 778 16.76 -8.38 -36.47
C LEU A 778 17.58 -9.32 -37.36
N GLY A 779 16.91 -10.29 -38.00
CA GLY A 779 17.56 -11.34 -38.78
C GLY A 779 18.14 -10.85 -40.11
N ASN A 780 17.33 -10.19 -40.92
CA ASN A 780 17.66 -9.85 -42.31
C ASN A 780 18.34 -8.47 -42.51
N LEU A 781 18.80 -7.81 -41.45
CA LEU A 781 19.45 -6.49 -41.56
C LEU A 781 20.93 -6.68 -41.93
N LYS A 782 21.29 -6.45 -43.20
CA LYS A 782 22.66 -6.63 -43.72
C LYS A 782 23.58 -5.44 -43.51
N SER A 783 23.08 -4.22 -43.72
CA SER A 783 23.83 -2.99 -43.49
C SER A 783 22.89 -1.89 -42.99
N VAL A 784 23.45 -0.95 -42.24
CA VAL A 784 22.78 0.33 -41.97
C VAL A 784 23.22 1.31 -43.05
N ASP A 785 22.61 1.26 -44.24
CA ASP A 785 22.97 2.15 -45.36
C ASP A 785 22.47 3.60 -45.16
N CYS A 786 23.21 4.53 -45.77
CA CYS A 786 23.31 5.98 -45.61
C CYS A 786 22.02 6.81 -45.75
N LYS A 787 20.86 6.19 -45.95
CA LYS A 787 19.62 6.94 -46.26
C LYS A 787 18.72 7.16 -45.05
N GLY A 788 18.98 6.45 -43.94
CA GLY A 788 17.98 6.28 -42.91
C GLY A 788 18.11 7.03 -41.59
N PHE A 789 19.17 6.78 -40.81
CA PHE A 789 19.26 7.35 -39.46
C PHE A 789 19.89 8.75 -39.43
N HIS A 790 20.67 9.14 -40.44
CA HIS A 790 21.37 10.44 -40.50
C HIS A 790 20.44 11.66 -40.41
N HIS A 791 19.16 11.52 -40.78
CA HIS A 791 18.16 12.59 -40.67
C HIS A 791 17.55 12.75 -39.27
N LEU A 792 17.80 11.84 -38.33
CA LEU A 792 17.26 11.85 -36.98
C LEU A 792 18.07 12.81 -36.08
N THR A 793 18.01 14.12 -36.37
CA THR A 793 18.86 15.16 -35.73
C THR A 793 18.64 15.35 -34.22
N SER A 794 17.63 14.71 -33.63
CA SER A 794 17.40 14.73 -32.16
C SER A 794 17.77 13.41 -31.47
N LEU A 795 18.19 12.38 -32.22
CA LEU A 795 18.51 11.07 -31.65
C LEU A 795 19.78 11.16 -30.81
N SER A 796 19.66 10.97 -29.49
CA SER A 796 20.79 11.01 -28.54
C SER A 796 21.32 9.63 -28.17
N LYS A 797 20.47 8.59 -28.18
CA LYS A 797 20.83 7.23 -27.72
C LYS A 797 20.34 6.16 -28.69
N LEU A 798 21.23 5.28 -29.12
CA LEU A 798 20.93 4.14 -30.01
C LEU A 798 21.50 2.85 -29.42
N SER A 799 20.68 1.79 -29.42
CA SER A 799 21.10 0.44 -29.03
C SER A 799 20.74 -0.57 -30.11
N ILE A 800 21.74 -1.29 -30.62
CA ILE A 800 21.61 -2.37 -31.60
C ILE A 800 22.15 -3.65 -30.95
N GLU A 801 21.29 -4.66 -30.78
CA GLU A 801 21.70 -5.91 -30.11
C GLU A 801 21.28 -7.16 -30.91
N SER A 802 22.13 -8.17 -30.99
CA SER A 802 21.83 -9.51 -31.53
C SER A 802 21.33 -9.53 -32.99
N CYS A 803 21.87 -8.70 -33.88
CA CYS A 803 21.57 -8.72 -35.32
C CYS A 803 22.66 -9.51 -36.08
N PRO A 804 22.42 -10.78 -36.46
CA PRO A 804 23.48 -11.69 -36.92
C PRO A 804 23.99 -11.40 -38.34
N MET A 805 23.16 -10.81 -39.22
CA MET A 805 23.56 -10.52 -40.61
C MET A 805 24.15 -9.12 -40.80
N LEU A 806 24.24 -8.29 -39.75
CA LEU A 806 24.73 -6.92 -39.90
C LEU A 806 26.24 -6.92 -40.13
N GLU A 807 26.67 -6.60 -41.35
CA GLU A 807 28.07 -6.62 -41.79
C GLU A 807 28.79 -5.30 -41.50
N SER A 808 28.15 -4.15 -41.73
CA SER A 808 28.81 -2.83 -41.60
C SER A 808 27.89 -1.72 -41.08
N ILE A 809 28.51 -0.74 -40.39
CA ILE A 809 27.90 0.54 -39.99
C ILE A 809 28.75 1.67 -40.60
N SER A 810 28.19 2.43 -41.55
CA SER A 810 28.94 3.45 -42.31
C SER A 810 28.89 4.86 -41.69
N GLU A 811 29.81 5.73 -42.11
CA GLU A 811 29.97 7.12 -41.62
C GLU A 811 28.78 8.03 -41.92
N GLN A 812 28.01 7.71 -42.95
CA GLN A 812 26.79 8.43 -43.33
C GLN A 812 25.52 7.76 -42.77
N ALA A 813 25.66 6.70 -41.98
CA ALA A 813 24.53 5.93 -41.47
C ALA A 813 23.83 6.63 -40.30
N LEU A 814 24.59 7.20 -39.37
CA LEU A 814 24.10 7.69 -38.06
C LEU A 814 24.05 9.24 -38.00
N PRO A 815 23.13 9.82 -37.22
CA PRO A 815 23.00 11.27 -37.08
C PRO A 815 24.12 11.87 -36.22
N SER A 816 24.44 13.14 -36.48
CA SER A 816 25.45 13.91 -35.77
C SER A 816 25.06 14.34 -34.34
N SER A 817 23.91 13.90 -33.84
CA SER A 817 23.39 14.18 -32.49
C SER A 817 23.59 13.02 -31.50
N ILE A 818 24.09 11.86 -31.96
CA ILE A 818 24.21 10.68 -31.09
C ILE A 818 25.28 10.92 -30.02
N GLU A 819 24.91 10.76 -28.75
CA GLU A 819 25.82 10.81 -27.61
C GLU A 819 26.16 9.41 -27.07
N TYR A 820 25.27 8.44 -27.24
CA TYR A 820 25.40 7.07 -26.73
C TYR A 820 25.08 6.02 -27.80
N LEU A 821 26.03 5.11 -28.04
CA LEU A 821 25.86 3.96 -28.93
C LEU A 821 26.17 2.65 -28.18
N HIS A 822 25.26 1.69 -28.26
CA HIS A 822 25.46 0.35 -27.71
C HIS A 822 25.27 -0.71 -28.79
N LEU A 823 26.33 -1.48 -29.04
CA LEU A 823 26.40 -2.59 -29.98
C LEU A 823 26.63 -3.88 -29.18
N ARG A 824 25.78 -4.89 -29.36
CA ARG A 824 25.92 -6.16 -28.63
C ARG A 824 25.63 -7.36 -29.52
N ALA A 825 26.40 -8.44 -29.41
CA ALA A 825 26.15 -9.73 -30.06
C ALA A 825 25.95 -9.60 -31.59
N LEU A 826 26.84 -8.88 -32.28
CA LEU A 826 26.81 -8.69 -33.73
C LEU A 826 27.85 -9.60 -34.38
N GLU A 827 27.42 -10.76 -34.87
CA GLU A 827 28.32 -11.83 -35.33
C GLU A 827 29.00 -11.54 -36.67
N SER A 828 28.34 -10.80 -37.56
CA SER A 828 28.86 -10.48 -38.89
C SER A 828 29.53 -9.12 -39.01
N LEU A 829 29.47 -8.28 -37.97
CA LEU A 829 29.95 -6.90 -38.05
C LEU A 829 31.48 -6.86 -38.15
N ASP A 830 32.00 -6.35 -39.27
CA ASP A 830 33.43 -6.31 -39.58
C ASP A 830 34.04 -4.90 -39.57
N CYS A 831 33.22 -3.86 -39.85
CA CYS A 831 33.68 -2.48 -39.92
C CYS A 831 32.69 -1.48 -39.32
N ILE A 832 33.26 -0.45 -38.68
CA ILE A 832 32.54 0.66 -38.05
C ILE A 832 33.18 1.97 -38.54
N GLY A 833 32.48 2.74 -39.37
CA GLY A 833 32.90 4.09 -39.75
C GLY A 833 32.13 5.14 -38.95
N LEU A 834 32.68 5.65 -37.85
CA LEU A 834 32.09 6.65 -36.95
C LEU A 834 33.00 7.86 -36.70
N GLN A 835 34.13 8.02 -37.41
CA GLN A 835 35.16 9.03 -37.10
C GLN A 835 34.63 10.46 -37.10
N GLN A 836 33.65 10.74 -37.96
CA GLN A 836 33.07 12.08 -38.14
C GLN A 836 31.97 12.42 -37.12
N ILE A 837 31.56 11.47 -36.27
CA ILE A 837 30.50 11.67 -35.27
C ILE A 837 31.09 12.23 -33.98
N THR A 838 31.40 13.52 -34.01
CA THR A 838 32.02 14.26 -32.88
C THR A 838 31.11 14.41 -31.67
N SER A 839 29.81 14.15 -31.79
CA SER A 839 28.85 14.15 -30.68
C SER A 839 28.94 12.92 -29.79
N LEU A 840 29.54 11.83 -30.27
CA LEU A 840 29.52 10.54 -29.57
C LEU A 840 30.43 10.58 -28.35
N ARG A 841 29.83 10.48 -27.15
CA ARG A 841 30.55 10.50 -25.86
C ARG A 841 30.73 9.10 -25.28
N LYS A 842 29.77 8.20 -25.49
CA LYS A 842 29.74 6.88 -24.85
C LYS A 842 29.52 5.77 -25.89
N LEU A 843 30.41 4.80 -25.92
CA LEU A 843 30.35 3.65 -26.82
C LEU A 843 30.50 2.34 -26.03
N LYS A 844 29.57 1.40 -26.25
CA LYS A 844 29.62 0.05 -25.67
C LYS A 844 29.57 -0.98 -26.79
N ILE A 845 30.55 -1.89 -26.84
CA ILE A 845 30.65 -2.96 -27.85
C ILE A 845 30.88 -4.30 -27.15
N TRP A 846 29.88 -5.16 -27.16
CA TRP A 846 29.87 -6.42 -26.41
C TRP A 846 29.67 -7.63 -27.35
N GLY A 847 30.63 -8.54 -27.46
CA GLY A 847 30.51 -9.77 -28.26
C GLY A 847 30.31 -9.52 -29.76
N CYS A 848 31.30 -8.93 -30.44
CA CYS A 848 31.26 -8.67 -31.89
C CYS A 848 32.52 -9.27 -32.55
N PRO A 849 32.58 -10.61 -32.75
CA PRO A 849 33.83 -11.35 -32.95
C PRO A 849 34.60 -11.01 -34.23
N LYS A 850 33.95 -10.52 -35.29
CA LYS A 850 34.62 -10.14 -36.55
C LYS A 850 35.21 -8.74 -36.55
N LEU A 851 34.86 -7.91 -35.56
CA LEU A 851 35.35 -6.54 -35.48
C LEU A 851 36.78 -6.55 -34.92
N ALA A 852 37.76 -6.39 -35.82
CA ALA A 852 39.18 -6.59 -35.49
C ALA A 852 39.96 -5.30 -35.17
N SER A 853 39.42 -4.11 -35.43
CA SER A 853 40.15 -2.84 -35.32
C SER A 853 39.32 -1.70 -34.70
N LEU A 854 40.00 -0.70 -34.12
CA LEU A 854 39.43 0.55 -33.61
C LEU A 854 39.43 1.67 -34.67
N GLN A 855 40.01 1.39 -35.85
CA GLN A 855 39.92 2.27 -37.01
C GLN A 855 38.46 2.55 -37.32
N GLY A 856 38.16 3.83 -37.46
CA GLY A 856 36.80 4.28 -37.68
C GLY A 856 36.10 4.88 -36.45
N LEU A 857 36.65 4.84 -35.23
CA LEU A 857 35.99 5.47 -34.06
C LEU A 857 36.36 6.96 -33.87
N PRO A 858 35.46 7.80 -33.29
CA PRO A 858 35.73 9.22 -33.08
C PRO A 858 36.60 9.48 -31.84
N SER A 859 37.50 10.48 -31.92
CA SER A 859 38.40 10.87 -30.82
C SER A 859 37.70 11.63 -29.67
N SER A 860 36.43 12.00 -29.84
CA SER A 860 35.57 12.68 -28.86
C SER A 860 35.03 11.77 -27.74
N LEU A 861 35.28 10.45 -27.82
CA LEU A 861 34.76 9.48 -26.85
C LEU A 861 35.30 9.73 -25.44
N GLU A 862 34.39 9.82 -24.46
CA GLU A 862 34.69 9.95 -23.04
C GLU A 862 34.64 8.60 -22.31
N CYS A 863 33.82 7.67 -22.80
CA CYS A 863 33.61 6.35 -22.18
C CYS A 863 33.54 5.25 -23.24
N LEU A 864 34.41 4.24 -23.11
CA LEU A 864 34.49 3.09 -24.00
C LEU A 864 34.41 1.79 -23.19
N GLN A 865 33.45 0.92 -23.53
CA GLN A 865 33.29 -0.40 -22.92
C GLN A 865 33.39 -1.50 -23.96
N LEU A 866 34.41 -2.35 -23.87
CA LEU A 866 34.69 -3.44 -24.80
C LEU A 866 34.63 -4.77 -24.05
N TRP A 867 33.67 -5.65 -24.38
CA TRP A 867 33.45 -6.90 -23.66
C TRP A 867 33.39 -8.10 -24.61
N ASP A 868 34.04 -9.21 -24.23
CA ASP A 868 34.02 -10.53 -24.89
C ASP A 868 34.40 -10.47 -26.39
N GLN A 869 35.57 -9.88 -26.69
CA GLN A 869 36.10 -9.71 -28.04
C GLN A 869 37.30 -10.64 -28.25
N GLN A 870 37.32 -11.38 -29.36
CA GLN A 870 38.27 -12.49 -29.58
C GLN A 870 39.63 -12.04 -30.10
N ASP A 871 39.69 -11.22 -31.17
CA ASP A 871 40.93 -10.88 -31.89
C ASP A 871 41.01 -9.36 -32.22
N TRP A 872 40.87 -8.50 -31.21
CA TRP A 872 40.89 -7.04 -31.41
C TRP A 872 42.32 -6.46 -31.33
N ASP A 873 42.74 -5.61 -32.27
CA ASP A 873 43.95 -4.80 -32.14
C ASP A 873 43.70 -3.56 -31.26
N TYR A 874 44.28 -3.57 -30.07
CA TYR A 874 44.16 -2.52 -29.08
C TYR A 874 45.26 -1.44 -29.17
N LYS A 875 46.24 -1.58 -30.09
CA LYS A 875 47.38 -0.65 -30.19
C LYS A 875 46.97 0.80 -30.48
N GLU A 876 45.80 0.99 -31.07
CA GLU A 876 45.30 2.30 -31.51
C GLU A 876 44.57 3.10 -30.41
N LEU A 877 44.43 2.57 -29.18
CA LEU A 877 43.72 3.24 -28.09
C LEU A 877 44.31 4.61 -27.70
N HIS A 878 45.60 4.84 -27.94
CA HIS A 878 46.29 6.11 -27.64
C HIS A 878 45.72 7.31 -28.41
N HIS A 879 45.00 7.10 -29.52
CA HIS A 879 44.38 8.17 -30.31
C HIS A 879 43.17 8.83 -29.62
N PHE A 880 42.57 8.20 -28.60
CA PHE A 880 41.39 8.73 -27.90
C PHE A 880 41.77 9.68 -26.76
N THR A 881 42.22 10.89 -27.12
CA THR A 881 42.69 11.90 -26.17
C THR A 881 41.63 12.37 -25.17
N SER A 882 40.34 12.19 -25.46
CA SER A 882 39.20 12.60 -24.60
C SER A 882 38.71 11.52 -23.63
N LEU A 883 39.29 10.31 -23.68
CA LEU A 883 38.77 9.13 -22.98
C LEU A 883 39.03 9.19 -21.46
N ARG A 884 37.96 9.23 -20.66
CA ARG A 884 38.04 9.25 -19.18
C ARG A 884 37.78 7.87 -18.57
N THR A 885 36.89 7.08 -19.15
CA THR A 885 36.55 5.74 -18.65
C THR A 885 36.78 4.68 -19.71
N LEU A 886 37.56 3.66 -19.37
CA LEU A 886 37.82 2.51 -20.23
C LEU A 886 37.54 1.22 -19.46
N MET A 887 36.68 0.37 -20.02
CA MET A 887 36.37 -0.96 -19.48
C MET A 887 36.66 -2.01 -20.55
N ILE A 888 37.59 -2.93 -20.29
CA ILE A 888 37.99 -3.98 -21.22
C ILE A 888 37.80 -5.34 -20.55
N LYS A 889 37.12 -6.25 -21.24
CA LYS A 889 37.06 -7.67 -20.89
C LYS A 889 37.36 -8.48 -22.14
N SER A 890 38.55 -9.07 -22.20
CA SER A 890 38.97 -9.88 -23.35
C SER A 890 39.75 -11.10 -22.88
N PRO A 891 39.47 -12.31 -23.41
CA PRO A 891 40.14 -13.54 -23.00
C PRO A 891 41.55 -13.74 -23.59
N LYS A 892 42.03 -12.89 -24.53
CA LYS A 892 43.34 -13.03 -25.20
C LYS A 892 44.27 -11.81 -25.02
N LEU A 893 43.95 -10.88 -24.13
CA LEU A 893 44.83 -9.73 -23.91
C LEU A 893 46.07 -10.17 -23.10
N GLU A 894 47.17 -10.48 -23.81
CA GLU A 894 48.40 -11.03 -23.22
C GLU A 894 49.27 -9.97 -22.52
N PHE A 895 49.33 -8.71 -23.01
CA PHE A 895 50.08 -7.62 -22.38
C PHE A 895 49.61 -6.22 -22.83
N LEU A 896 49.86 -5.19 -22.01
CA LEU A 896 49.64 -3.77 -22.34
C LEU A 896 50.99 -3.06 -22.58
N PRO A 897 51.41 -2.80 -23.84
CA PRO A 897 52.66 -2.06 -24.12
C PRO A 897 52.69 -0.63 -23.55
N GLU A 898 53.90 -0.10 -23.32
CA GLU A 898 54.11 1.29 -22.90
C GLU A 898 53.51 2.29 -23.93
N ASN A 899 52.83 3.34 -23.43
CA ASN A 899 52.16 4.39 -24.22
C ASN A 899 50.94 3.96 -25.05
N MET A 900 50.41 2.77 -24.82
CA MET A 900 49.23 2.28 -25.53
C MET A 900 47.92 2.97 -25.12
N LEU A 901 47.82 3.38 -23.85
CA LEU A 901 46.61 3.99 -23.27
C LEU A 901 46.77 5.52 -23.17
N PRO A 902 45.72 6.32 -23.44
CA PRO A 902 45.77 7.77 -23.33
C PRO A 902 45.89 8.23 -21.86
N SER A 903 46.70 9.26 -21.60
CA SER A 903 46.96 9.80 -20.24
C SER A 903 45.76 10.49 -19.58
N SER A 904 44.66 10.71 -20.33
CA SER A 904 43.41 11.31 -19.87
C SER A 904 42.48 10.35 -19.12
N ILE A 905 42.79 9.04 -19.07
CA ILE A 905 41.96 8.04 -18.40
C ILE A 905 41.94 8.28 -16.88
N GLU A 906 40.74 8.44 -16.32
CA GLU A 906 40.48 8.58 -14.88
C GLU A 906 40.02 7.27 -14.24
N SER A 907 39.36 6.40 -15.00
CA SER A 907 38.84 5.12 -14.51
C SER A 907 39.12 4.01 -15.50
N LEU A 908 39.92 3.02 -15.10
CA LEU A 908 40.32 1.87 -15.91
C LEU A 908 39.85 0.58 -15.24
N GLU A 909 39.14 -0.25 -15.98
CA GLU A 909 38.65 -1.54 -15.52
C GLU A 909 39.01 -2.63 -16.53
N ILE A 910 39.76 -3.65 -16.09
CA ILE A 910 40.22 -4.73 -16.96
C ILE A 910 39.91 -6.10 -16.35
N TRP A 911 39.38 -7.01 -17.17
CA TRP A 911 38.97 -8.35 -16.78
C TRP A 911 39.67 -9.40 -17.66
N ASN A 912 40.13 -10.51 -17.08
CA ASN A 912 40.78 -11.65 -17.76
C ASN A 912 42.11 -11.33 -18.47
N LEU A 913 43.05 -10.65 -17.80
CA LEU A 913 44.45 -10.52 -18.29
C LEU A 913 45.27 -11.75 -17.93
N GLU A 914 45.91 -12.42 -18.89
CA GLU A 914 46.75 -13.60 -18.63
C GLU A 914 48.13 -13.24 -18.06
N ASP A 915 48.70 -12.10 -18.45
CA ASP A 915 50.00 -11.61 -17.95
C ASP A 915 49.97 -10.06 -17.83
N LEU A 916 50.56 -9.48 -16.78
CA LEU A 916 50.59 -8.01 -16.62
C LEU A 916 51.96 -7.54 -16.12
N GLU A 917 52.87 -7.22 -17.04
CA GLU A 917 54.02 -6.38 -16.72
C GLU A 917 53.55 -4.93 -16.50
N CYS A 918 53.50 -4.46 -15.25
CA CYS A 918 53.06 -3.12 -14.82
C CYS A 918 53.85 -1.91 -15.40
N LYS A 919 54.74 -2.10 -16.38
CA LYS A 919 55.54 -1.00 -16.97
C LYS A 919 54.65 -0.01 -17.76
N GLY A 920 53.61 -0.51 -18.42
CA GLY A 920 52.73 0.26 -19.30
C GLY A 920 51.62 1.11 -18.64
N LEU A 921 51.54 1.21 -17.31
CA LEU A 921 50.54 2.04 -16.62
C LEU A 921 51.13 3.32 -16.00
N ARG A 922 52.45 3.49 -16.02
CA ARG A 922 53.16 4.57 -15.32
C ARG A 922 52.89 5.96 -15.90
N HIS A 923 52.54 6.04 -17.18
CA HIS A 923 52.29 7.31 -17.88
C HIS A 923 50.84 7.83 -17.70
N LEU A 924 49.97 7.08 -17.01
CA LEU A 924 48.57 7.45 -16.77
C LEU A 924 48.43 8.38 -15.54
N THR A 925 48.85 9.63 -15.69
CA THR A 925 48.86 10.63 -14.60
C THR A 925 47.47 11.05 -14.09
N SER A 926 46.40 10.78 -14.83
CA SER A 926 45.03 11.18 -14.49
C SER A 926 44.21 10.08 -13.81
N LEU A 927 44.77 8.87 -13.66
CA LEU A 927 44.05 7.68 -13.19
C LEU A 927 43.68 7.82 -11.71
N ARG A 928 42.39 7.67 -11.39
CA ARG A 928 41.84 7.70 -10.02
C ARG A 928 41.33 6.33 -9.57
N ASN A 929 40.72 5.58 -10.50
CA ASN A 929 40.11 4.29 -10.21
C ASN A 929 40.73 3.21 -11.11
N LEU A 930 41.29 2.16 -10.51
CA LEU A 930 41.81 1.00 -11.22
C LEU A 930 41.20 -0.29 -10.67
N HIS A 931 40.46 -1.00 -11.52
CA HIS A 931 39.90 -2.31 -11.19
C HIS A 931 40.47 -3.37 -12.13
N ILE A 932 41.13 -4.39 -11.57
CA ILE A 932 41.66 -5.53 -12.33
C ILE A 932 41.12 -6.81 -11.70
N SER A 933 40.52 -7.69 -12.50
CA SER A 933 39.90 -8.92 -12.00
C SER A 933 40.17 -10.13 -12.90
N SER A 934 40.29 -11.31 -12.26
CA SER A 934 40.47 -12.62 -12.91
C SER A 934 41.74 -12.77 -13.76
N SER A 935 42.91 -12.44 -13.20
CA SER A 935 44.22 -12.74 -13.81
C SER A 935 44.87 -13.98 -13.15
N PRO A 936 45.10 -15.09 -13.88
CA PRO A 936 45.60 -16.33 -13.30
C PRO A 936 47.08 -16.33 -12.90
N MET A 937 47.89 -15.35 -13.35
CA MET A 937 49.33 -15.22 -13.08
C MET A 937 49.73 -13.79 -12.63
N LEU A 938 49.12 -13.27 -11.55
CA LEU A 938 49.61 -12.03 -10.92
C LEU A 938 50.76 -12.36 -9.96
N GLU A 939 52.01 -12.42 -10.44
CA GLU A 939 53.18 -12.37 -9.56
C GLU A 939 53.38 -10.94 -9.05
N PHE A 940 52.75 -10.64 -7.91
CA PHE A 940 53.09 -9.44 -7.15
C PHE A 940 54.32 -9.77 -6.30
N VAL A 941 55.53 -9.40 -6.76
CA VAL A 941 56.72 -9.38 -5.91
C VAL A 941 56.87 -7.97 -5.33
N PRO A 942 56.53 -7.72 -4.05
CA PRO A 942 56.85 -6.46 -3.41
C PRO A 942 58.34 -6.49 -3.04
N GLY A 943 59.19 -6.00 -3.95
CA GLY A 943 60.63 -5.95 -3.75
C GLY A 943 61.28 -4.78 -4.49
N GLU A 944 61.61 -3.75 -3.71
CA GLU A 944 62.55 -2.66 -3.99
C GLU A 944 62.29 -1.76 -5.23
N GLY A 945 61.68 -0.60 -4.98
CA GLY A 945 61.97 0.62 -5.76
C GLY A 945 60.91 1.15 -6.72
N THR A 946 59.68 0.64 -6.75
CA THR A 946 58.61 1.15 -7.64
C THR A 946 57.56 1.94 -6.88
N ALA A 947 57.49 3.25 -7.14
CA ALA A 947 56.47 4.14 -6.61
C ALA A 947 55.07 3.74 -7.10
N LEU A 948 54.18 3.36 -6.18
CA LEU A 948 52.74 3.27 -6.44
C LEU A 948 52.21 4.69 -6.74
N LEU A 949 51.32 4.81 -7.74
CA LEU A 949 50.64 6.08 -8.05
C LEU A 949 49.91 6.57 -6.77
N PRO A 950 50.26 7.74 -6.21
CA PRO A 950 49.55 8.27 -5.06
C PRO A 950 48.12 8.61 -5.49
N CYS A 951 47.12 8.13 -4.74
CA CYS A 951 45.68 8.40 -4.92
C CYS A 951 44.84 7.46 -5.81
N VAL A 952 45.30 6.24 -6.14
CA VAL A 952 44.47 5.24 -6.85
C VAL A 952 43.80 4.26 -5.88
N SER A 953 42.49 4.05 -5.97
CA SER A 953 41.80 2.98 -5.24
C SER A 953 41.97 1.64 -5.99
N TYR A 954 42.62 0.67 -5.35
CA TYR A 954 42.85 -0.67 -5.92
C TYR A 954 41.81 -1.67 -5.38
N ASN A 955 41.16 -2.42 -6.27
CA ASN A 955 40.32 -3.55 -5.90
C ASN A 955 40.72 -4.75 -6.75
N LEU A 956 41.59 -5.60 -6.21
CA LEU A 956 42.18 -6.77 -6.86
C LEU A 956 41.49 -8.03 -6.32
N ARG A 957 40.90 -8.86 -7.19
CA ARG A 957 40.38 -10.19 -6.83
C ARG A 957 41.14 -11.26 -7.59
N SER A 958 42.01 -11.99 -6.89
CA SER A 958 42.67 -13.21 -7.34
C SER A 958 41.70 -14.41 -7.26
N GLN A 959 41.78 -15.36 -8.20
CA GLN A 959 41.04 -16.63 -8.13
C GLN A 959 41.73 -17.70 -7.24
N LYS A 960 42.86 -17.39 -6.60
CA LYS A 960 43.51 -18.27 -5.60
C LYS A 960 43.76 -17.52 -4.30
N SER A 961 42.75 -17.53 -3.43
CA SER A 961 42.74 -17.96 -2.01
C SER A 961 41.41 -17.56 -1.38
#